data_AF-A0A8B8XYS9-F1
#
_entry.id   AF-A0A8B8XYS9-F1
#
_cell.length_a   1.000
_cell.length_b   1.000
_cell.length_c   1.000
_cell.angle_alpha   90.00
_cell.angle_beta   90.00
_cell.angle_gamma   90.00
#
_symmetry.space_group_name_H-M   'P 1'
#
loop_
_entity.id
_entity.type
_entity.pdbx_description
1 polymer ?
#
loop_
_entity_poly.entity_id
_entity_poly.type
_entity_poly.pdbx_seq_one_letter_code
_entity_poly.pdbx_strand_id
1 'polypeptide(L)'
;MFLHSVNLWNLAFYALMVFMATLGLWDVFFGFEENKCSMSYMFEYPEYQKIELPKKLAKRYPAYELYLYGEGSYAEEHKALPLTGIPVLFLPGNAGSYKQVRSIGSIALRKAEDIDFKYHFDFFSVNFNEELVALYGGSLQKQTKFVHECIKTILKLYKGQEFAPTSVAIIGHSMGGLVARALLTLKNFKQDLINLLITQATPHVAPVMPLDRFITDFYMTVNNYWILNARHINLTTLSVAGGFRDYQVRSGLTFLPKLSHHTSALSVVSSAVPKTWVSTDHLSIVWCKQLQLTTIRAFFDLIDADTKQITQNPKKKLSVLNHHFIRHPAKHFEENPSIISDLTGTSMWVPVKVSKWTYVAYNESDKIYFTFPLANHRKIYTHVYCQSTMLDTNSWIFGCINSTSMCRQGVDLSWKAELLPTIKSLTLRLQDYPSLSHLVVYVPSIHGSKFVVDCEFFKKETRSIQLPVTHLFSFGLSSRKVILNTSGLFYNIELLNFGQIYQAFKINVVSKCSGVKEEITSIYKLHIPWSYEDSLTIAQVPSATAISVKLHIAQPENDSHVALLKMYTSSDCQYEVTVKTSFSQILGQVVRFHGGALPAYVISSILLAYGGQLYSLFSTGHCLEYATMLDKEAKPYKVDPFVIMVKFLLGYKWFKEFWDMLLLPELDAIVLTSQSMCFPLVSLILFLFGTCTAYWGGLLSSMSVRLLSSLWLTLKRPSELPKDIKIISPDLPILTVVLIIVSWTTCGAFAILLTYLYYVFKIVHLQASLTTFKNSQTVNPKHSRRSEKKSNHHKDSTVHHLRLSASDAEDSLRMHSTVINLLTWIVLLSMPSLIYWLKNLRYYFKLNPDPCKPLAFILIPTMAVLGNTYTASIKSSKLLKTTSQFPLPLAVGVIAFGSAHLYRVPCFVFIPLLLHALCNFM
;
A
#
# COMPACT_ATOMS: atom_id res chain seq x y z
N MET A 1 13.38 42.51 -7.30
CA MET A 1 13.43 42.36 -8.77
C MET A 1 13.16 40.90 -9.16
N PHE A 2 12.02 40.32 -8.75
CA PHE A 2 11.72 38.87 -8.83
C PHE A 2 10.56 38.53 -9.78
N LEU A 3 9.92 39.54 -10.38
CA LEU A 3 8.64 39.38 -11.10
C LEU A 3 8.67 39.85 -12.56
N HIS A 4 9.84 40.22 -13.10
CA HIS A 4 9.90 40.83 -14.45
C HIS A 4 10.01 39.83 -15.61
N SER A 5 10.02 38.51 -15.37
CA SER A 5 10.03 37.51 -16.44
C SER A 5 9.08 36.32 -16.24
N VAL A 6 8.29 36.29 -15.16
CA VAL A 6 7.34 35.18 -14.94
C VAL A 6 5.99 35.56 -15.52
N ASN A 7 5.57 34.88 -16.59
CA ASN A 7 4.22 35.00 -17.12
C ASN A 7 3.21 34.68 -16.00
N LEU A 8 2.39 35.65 -15.61
CA LEU A 8 1.44 35.55 -14.50
C LEU A 8 0.49 34.33 -14.67
N TRP A 9 0.15 34.00 -15.93
CA TRP A 9 -0.64 32.82 -16.27
C TRP A 9 0.06 31.51 -15.95
N ASN A 10 1.36 31.41 -16.21
CA ASN A 10 2.14 30.21 -15.91
C ASN A 10 2.26 30.00 -14.39
N LEU A 11 2.47 31.09 -13.64
CA LEU A 11 2.50 31.02 -12.18
C LEU A 11 1.15 30.57 -11.61
N ALA A 12 0.04 31.13 -12.10
CA ALA A 12 -1.30 30.72 -11.70
C ALA A 12 -1.57 29.23 -12.02
N PHE A 13 -1.14 28.76 -13.19
CA PHE A 13 -1.23 27.35 -13.57
C PHE A 13 -0.48 26.43 -12.61
N TYR A 14 0.80 26.74 -12.30
CA TYR A 14 1.58 25.93 -11.37
C TYR A 14 1.02 25.97 -9.94
N ALA A 15 0.50 27.12 -9.49
CA ALA A 15 -0.17 27.23 -8.19
C ALA A 15 -1.42 26.35 -8.10
N LEU A 16 -2.24 26.34 -9.16
CA LEU A 16 -3.41 25.45 -9.27
C LEU A 16 -2.99 23.97 -9.24
N MET A 17 -1.93 23.59 -9.96
CA MET A 17 -1.45 22.20 -9.98
C MET A 17 -0.92 21.75 -8.61
N VAL A 18 -0.25 22.61 -7.86
CA VAL A 18 0.14 22.33 -6.46
C VAL A 18 -1.09 22.12 -5.60
N PHE A 19 -2.07 23.02 -5.67
CA PHE A 19 -3.31 22.89 -4.90
C PHE A 19 -4.03 21.57 -5.18
N MET A 20 -4.07 21.15 -6.45
CA MET A 20 -4.61 19.86 -6.84
C MET A 20 -3.79 18.71 -6.24
N ALA A 21 -2.47 18.67 -6.44
CA ALA A 21 -1.63 17.63 -5.87
C ALA A 21 -1.75 17.54 -4.34
N THR A 22 -1.83 18.66 -3.63
CA THR A 22 -2.00 18.71 -2.18
C THR A 22 -3.38 18.24 -1.74
N LEU A 23 -4.46 18.52 -2.48
CA LEU A 23 -5.78 17.95 -2.21
C LEU A 23 -5.77 16.41 -2.31
N GLY A 24 -5.09 15.84 -3.31
CA GLY A 24 -4.93 14.40 -3.44
C GLY A 24 -4.12 13.79 -2.30
N LEU A 25 -2.99 14.41 -1.95
CA LEU A 25 -2.18 14.01 -0.79
C LEU A 25 -2.97 14.10 0.51
N TRP A 26 -3.78 15.15 0.68
CA TRP A 26 -4.61 15.32 1.85
C TRP A 26 -5.66 14.21 1.99
N ASP A 27 -6.32 13.77 0.91
CA ASP A 27 -7.20 12.58 0.97
C ASP A 27 -6.45 11.31 1.39
N VAL A 28 -5.23 11.11 0.88
CA VAL A 28 -4.45 9.90 1.20
C VAL A 28 -4.03 9.86 2.67
N PHE A 29 -3.54 10.99 3.21
CA PHE A 29 -2.97 11.05 4.56
C PHE A 29 -3.94 11.50 5.66
N PHE A 30 -5.08 12.08 5.30
CA PHE A 30 -6.05 12.60 6.27
C PHE A 30 -7.51 12.28 5.91
N GLY A 31 -7.80 11.86 4.68
CA GLY A 31 -9.15 11.53 4.19
C GLY A 31 -9.61 10.10 4.50
N PHE A 32 -9.25 9.56 5.67
CA PHE A 32 -9.67 8.25 6.15
C PHE A 32 -10.56 8.35 7.40
N GLU A 33 -11.37 7.30 7.64
CA GLU A 33 -12.22 7.23 8.84
C GLU A 33 -11.39 7.26 10.12
N GLU A 34 -11.97 7.73 11.23
CA GLU A 34 -11.31 7.69 12.55
C GLU A 34 -10.95 6.25 12.98
N ASN A 35 -9.97 6.13 13.88
CA ASN A 35 -9.54 4.82 14.35
C ASN A 35 -10.60 4.22 15.30
N LYS A 36 -11.34 3.23 14.81
CA LYS A 36 -12.34 2.48 15.59
C LYS A 36 -11.78 1.20 16.22
N CYS A 37 -10.49 0.89 16.01
CA CYS A 37 -9.85 -0.23 16.69
C CYS A 37 -9.70 0.08 18.17
N SER A 38 -10.25 -0.79 19.01
CA SER A 38 -9.98 -0.77 20.44
C SER A 38 -8.55 -1.26 20.66
N MET A 39 -7.81 -0.57 21.53
CA MET A 39 -6.48 -1.01 21.94
C MET A 39 -6.56 -2.35 22.68
N SER A 40 -5.66 -3.27 22.36
CA SER A 40 -5.41 -4.44 23.20
C SER A 40 -4.37 -4.09 24.26
N TYR A 41 -4.59 -4.56 25.47
CA TYR A 41 -3.68 -4.35 26.60
C TYR A 41 -3.24 -5.71 27.12
N MET A 42 -1.97 -5.76 27.52
CA MET A 42 -1.43 -6.90 28.26
C MET A 42 -2.05 -6.90 29.65
N PHE A 43 -2.42 -8.08 30.15
CA PHE A 43 -3.08 -8.19 31.45
C PHE A 43 -2.05 -8.20 32.59
N GLU A 44 -0.84 -8.67 32.31
CA GLU A 44 0.33 -8.66 33.16
C GLU A 44 1.54 -8.02 32.46
N TYR A 45 2.69 -7.94 33.15
CA TYR A 45 3.89 -7.33 32.58
C TYR A 45 4.46 -8.23 31.46
N PRO A 46 4.64 -7.71 30.23
CA PRO A 46 5.14 -8.51 29.12
C PRO A 46 6.63 -8.81 29.25
N GLU A 47 6.97 -10.09 29.25
CA GLU A 47 8.34 -10.60 29.24
C GLU A 47 8.71 -11.22 27.90
N TYR A 48 9.98 -11.10 27.53
CA TYR A 48 10.53 -11.63 26.29
C TYR A 48 11.79 -12.41 26.61
N GLN A 49 11.65 -13.72 26.80
CA GLN A 49 12.77 -14.59 27.08
C GLN A 49 13.56 -14.87 25.80
N LYS A 50 14.83 -14.46 25.77
CA LYS A 50 15.71 -14.73 24.63
C LYS A 50 16.03 -16.22 24.54
N ILE A 51 15.76 -16.83 23.40
CA ILE A 51 16.12 -18.21 23.12
C ILE A 51 17.59 -18.28 22.70
N GLU A 52 18.36 -19.11 23.40
CA GLU A 52 19.78 -19.31 23.09
C GLU A 52 19.95 -20.06 21.77
N LEU A 53 20.44 -19.34 20.75
CA LEU A 53 20.75 -19.92 19.46
C LEU A 53 22.11 -20.65 19.49
N PRO A 54 22.29 -21.73 18.71
CA PRO A 54 23.60 -22.37 18.56
C PRO A 54 24.69 -21.36 18.19
N LYS A 55 25.88 -21.43 18.79
CA LYS A 55 26.97 -20.45 18.59
C LYS A 55 27.28 -20.16 17.11
N LYS A 56 27.25 -21.20 16.25
CA LYS A 56 27.45 -21.06 14.80
C LYS A 56 26.35 -20.21 14.14
N LEU A 57 25.10 -20.35 14.58
CA LEU A 57 23.96 -19.60 14.08
C LEU A 57 24.02 -18.14 14.55
N ALA A 58 24.27 -17.91 15.85
CA ALA A 58 24.42 -16.57 16.41
C ALA A 58 25.54 -15.78 15.73
N LYS A 59 26.69 -16.41 15.44
CA LYS A 59 27.79 -15.78 14.69
C LYS A 59 27.42 -15.45 13.24
N ARG A 60 26.57 -16.27 12.60
CA ARG A 60 26.12 -16.06 11.21
C ARG A 60 25.08 -14.96 11.10
N TYR A 61 24.24 -14.79 12.12
CA TYR A 61 23.16 -13.80 12.16
C TYR A 61 23.28 -12.92 13.42
N PRO A 62 24.37 -12.15 13.58
CA PRO A 62 24.64 -11.41 14.82
C PRO A 62 23.64 -10.28 15.11
N ALA A 63 22.84 -9.89 14.11
CA ALA A 63 21.80 -8.87 14.25
C ALA A 63 20.42 -9.46 14.55
N TYR A 64 20.24 -10.78 14.47
CA TYR A 64 18.92 -11.40 14.59
C TYR A 64 18.81 -12.29 15.82
N GLU A 65 17.64 -12.30 16.43
CA GLU A 65 17.38 -13.01 17.68
C GLU A 65 16.00 -13.67 17.64
N LEU A 66 15.79 -14.61 18.55
CA LEU A 66 14.52 -15.31 18.75
C LEU A 66 14.11 -15.15 20.21
N TYR A 67 12.85 -14.80 20.44
CA TYR A 67 12.27 -14.61 21.76
C TYR A 67 11.04 -15.50 21.95
N LEU A 68 10.82 -15.95 23.17
CA LEU A 68 9.55 -16.49 23.66
C LEU A 68 8.83 -15.40 24.46
N TYR A 69 7.55 -15.19 24.16
CA TYR A 69 6.69 -14.24 24.85
C TYR A 69 5.99 -14.91 26.04
N GLY A 70 5.90 -14.19 27.16
CA GLY A 70 5.11 -14.58 28.32
C GLY A 70 4.71 -13.34 29.12
N GLU A 71 3.85 -13.52 30.13
CA GLU A 71 3.48 -12.48 31.08
C GLU A 71 3.54 -13.03 32.51
N GLY A 72 3.97 -12.19 33.46
CA GLY A 72 4.05 -12.48 34.90
C GLY A 72 4.36 -13.93 35.27
N SER A 73 3.46 -14.60 35.99
CA SER A 73 3.70 -15.96 36.53
C SER A 73 4.00 -17.00 35.44
N TYR A 74 3.30 -16.92 34.30
CA TYR A 74 3.55 -17.77 33.14
C TYR A 74 4.99 -17.62 32.63
N ALA A 75 5.48 -16.38 32.54
CA ALA A 75 6.86 -16.13 32.12
C ALA A 75 7.87 -16.69 33.12
N GLU A 76 7.58 -16.61 34.42
CA GLU A 76 8.47 -17.14 35.47
C GLU A 76 8.56 -18.66 35.44
N GLU A 77 7.44 -19.36 35.32
CA GLU A 77 7.38 -20.83 35.24
C GLU A 77 8.13 -21.37 34.01
N HIS A 78 8.06 -20.64 32.89
CA HIS A 78 8.68 -21.05 31.63
C HIS A 78 10.14 -20.59 31.48
N LYS A 79 10.75 -19.98 32.52
CA LYS A 79 12.19 -19.63 32.51
C LYS A 79 13.09 -20.82 32.21
N ALA A 80 12.73 -22.01 32.68
CA ALA A 80 13.46 -23.25 32.42
C ALA A 80 13.12 -23.92 31.06
N LEU A 81 12.21 -23.33 30.27
CA LEU A 81 11.71 -23.80 28.98
C LEU A 81 11.00 -25.18 28.94
N PRO A 82 10.23 -25.63 29.95
CA PRO A 82 9.35 -26.79 29.80
C PRO A 82 8.09 -26.41 29.00
N LEU A 83 8.21 -26.28 27.67
CA LEU A 83 7.12 -25.80 26.82
C LEU A 83 6.14 -26.90 26.47
N THR A 84 4.85 -26.83 26.80
CA THR A 84 3.89 -27.91 26.46
C THR A 84 2.79 -27.47 25.48
N GLY A 85 2.86 -26.22 25.03
CA GLY A 85 1.85 -25.60 24.18
C GLY A 85 2.05 -25.81 22.68
N ILE A 86 1.26 -25.06 21.93
CA ILE A 86 1.28 -25.06 20.47
C ILE A 86 2.20 -23.93 19.98
N PRO A 87 3.29 -24.21 19.25
CA PRO A 87 4.24 -23.19 18.84
C PRO A 87 3.68 -22.29 17.73
N VAL A 88 3.69 -20.98 17.98
CA VAL A 88 3.34 -19.94 17.02
C VAL A 88 4.52 -18.98 16.83
N LEU A 89 4.97 -18.76 15.60
CA LEU A 89 6.07 -17.86 15.28
C LEU A 89 5.56 -16.56 14.65
N PHE A 90 5.75 -15.45 15.36
CA PHE A 90 5.47 -14.11 14.87
C PHE A 90 6.68 -13.52 14.14
N LEU A 91 6.46 -13.04 12.91
CA LEU A 91 7.47 -12.38 12.07
C LEU A 91 7.11 -10.90 11.87
N PRO A 92 7.86 -9.96 12.47
CA PRO A 92 7.61 -8.54 12.27
C PRO A 92 7.99 -8.07 10.87
N GLY A 93 7.45 -6.91 10.50
CA GLY A 93 7.67 -6.28 9.21
C GLY A 93 8.83 -5.29 9.14
N ASN A 94 8.76 -4.41 8.13
CA ASN A 94 9.67 -3.29 7.97
C ASN A 94 9.71 -2.40 9.21
N ALA A 95 10.89 -2.16 9.78
CA ALA A 95 11.05 -1.45 11.06
C ALA A 95 10.24 -2.03 12.23
N GLY A 96 9.76 -3.26 12.13
CA GLY A 96 8.90 -3.88 13.12
C GLY A 96 9.70 -4.49 14.27
N SER A 97 9.24 -4.22 15.50
CA SER A 97 9.79 -4.82 16.70
C SER A 97 9.18 -6.20 16.95
N TYR A 98 9.97 -7.15 17.46
CA TYR A 98 9.47 -8.44 17.93
C TYR A 98 8.39 -8.30 19.01
N LYS A 99 8.36 -7.17 19.72
CA LYS A 99 7.37 -6.83 20.75
C LYS A 99 5.95 -6.65 20.22
N GLN A 100 5.75 -6.58 18.91
CA GLN A 100 4.41 -6.52 18.31
C GLN A 100 3.57 -7.77 18.62
N VAL A 101 4.21 -8.91 18.94
CA VAL A 101 3.52 -10.17 19.29
C VAL A 101 2.65 -10.06 20.56
N ARG A 102 2.95 -9.12 21.47
CA ARG A 102 2.30 -9.02 22.79
C ARG A 102 0.79 -8.96 22.75
N SER A 103 0.23 -8.29 21.74
CA SER A 103 -1.21 -8.07 21.62
C SER A 103 -1.97 -9.38 21.42
N ILE A 104 -1.47 -10.23 20.53
CA ILE A 104 -2.07 -11.53 20.24
C ILE A 104 -1.70 -12.56 21.31
N GLY A 105 -0.45 -12.53 21.79
CA GLY A 105 0.02 -13.41 22.85
C GLY A 105 -0.76 -13.23 24.15
N SER A 106 -1.02 -11.99 24.56
CA SER A 106 -1.79 -11.70 25.79
C SER A 106 -3.22 -12.23 25.74
N ILE A 107 -3.90 -12.02 24.60
CA ILE A 107 -5.27 -12.52 24.42
C ILE A 107 -5.30 -14.05 24.43
N ALA A 108 -4.28 -14.71 23.88
CA ALA A 108 -4.16 -16.16 23.89
C ALA A 108 -3.90 -16.71 25.31
N LEU A 109 -3.00 -16.09 26.07
CA LEU A 109 -2.69 -16.47 27.45
C LEU A 109 -3.92 -16.36 28.33
N ARG A 110 -4.63 -15.23 28.28
CA ARG A 110 -5.86 -15.05 29.04
C ARG A 110 -6.94 -16.08 28.67
N LYS A 111 -7.06 -16.41 27.39
CA LYS A 111 -8.00 -17.44 26.94
C LYS A 111 -7.60 -18.85 27.40
N ALA A 112 -6.30 -19.13 27.53
CA ALA A 112 -5.78 -20.37 28.08
C ALA A 112 -6.05 -20.47 29.59
N GLU A 113 -5.84 -19.38 30.34
CA GLU A 113 -6.16 -19.29 31.76
C GLU A 113 -7.65 -19.55 32.02
N ASP A 114 -8.55 -18.97 31.22
CA ASP A 114 -10.01 -19.20 31.30
C ASP A 114 -10.42 -20.68 31.12
N ILE A 115 -9.53 -21.55 30.61
CA ILE A 115 -9.77 -22.98 30.41
C ILE A 115 -8.75 -23.85 31.16
N ASP A 116 -8.19 -23.33 32.25
CA ASP A 116 -7.21 -23.99 33.12
C ASP A 116 -6.01 -24.57 32.35
N PHE A 117 -5.50 -23.81 31.36
CA PHE A 117 -4.39 -24.18 30.49
C PHE A 117 -4.52 -25.53 29.79
N LYS A 118 -5.75 -26.07 29.67
CA LYS A 118 -6.04 -27.31 28.92
C LYS A 118 -5.42 -27.29 27.53
N TYR A 119 -5.47 -26.11 26.89
CA TYR A 119 -4.73 -25.80 25.68
C TYR A 119 -4.17 -24.38 25.77
N HIS A 120 -2.95 -24.18 25.29
CA HIS A 120 -2.33 -22.86 25.20
C HIS A 120 -1.36 -22.77 24.00
N PHE A 121 -1.00 -21.55 23.64
CA PHE A 121 -0.12 -21.25 22.51
C PHE A 121 1.17 -20.61 23.00
N ASP A 122 2.30 -21.18 22.61
CA ASP A 122 3.62 -20.64 22.89
C ASP A 122 4.02 -19.68 21.76
N PHE A 123 3.92 -18.38 22.05
CA PHE A 123 4.24 -17.34 21.08
C PHE A 123 5.74 -17.04 21.06
N PHE A 124 6.39 -17.44 19.97
CA PHE A 124 7.73 -17.02 19.62
C PHE A 124 7.70 -15.79 18.74
N SER A 125 8.74 -14.96 18.81
CA SER A 125 8.90 -13.83 17.92
C SER A 125 10.35 -13.62 17.48
N VAL A 126 10.53 -13.29 16.20
CA VAL A 126 11.84 -12.98 15.65
C VAL A 126 12.15 -11.48 15.79
N ASN A 127 13.35 -11.16 16.26
CA ASN A 127 13.91 -9.82 16.16
C ASN A 127 14.78 -9.73 14.89
N PHE A 128 14.34 -8.95 13.91
CA PHE A 128 15.11 -8.65 12.69
C PHE A 128 15.95 -7.36 12.79
N ASN A 129 16.31 -6.90 14.00
CA ASN A 129 16.97 -5.62 14.23
C ASN A 129 16.17 -4.42 13.66
N GLU A 130 14.85 -4.57 13.52
CA GLU A 130 13.96 -3.58 12.91
C GLU A 130 14.49 -3.09 11.53
N GLU A 131 15.10 -3.98 10.75
CA GLU A 131 15.65 -3.64 9.44
C GLU A 131 14.60 -3.00 8.51
N LEU A 132 15.03 -2.05 7.68
CA LEU A 132 14.17 -1.29 6.76
C LEU A 132 13.95 -2.04 5.43
N VAL A 133 13.38 -3.23 5.51
CA VAL A 133 13.24 -4.16 4.38
C VAL A 133 12.25 -3.73 3.29
N ALA A 134 11.39 -2.73 3.54
CA ALA A 134 10.58 -2.12 2.50
C ALA A 134 11.37 -1.09 1.66
N LEU A 135 12.51 -0.62 2.16
CA LEU A 135 13.40 0.33 1.49
C LEU A 135 14.61 -0.35 0.86
N TYR A 136 15.05 -1.49 1.44
CA TYR A 136 16.20 -2.26 0.98
C TYR A 136 15.95 -3.78 1.06
N GLY A 137 16.04 -4.47 -0.08
CA GLY A 137 15.69 -5.89 -0.20
C GLY A 137 16.85 -6.86 0.02
N GLY A 138 18.09 -6.37 0.10
CA GLY A 138 19.27 -7.24 0.17
C GLY A 138 19.32 -8.14 1.42
N SER A 139 18.57 -7.84 2.48
CA SER A 139 18.47 -8.69 3.68
C SER A 139 17.32 -9.69 3.67
N LEU A 140 16.36 -9.61 2.74
CA LEU A 140 15.16 -10.47 2.73
C LEU A 140 15.50 -11.96 2.64
N GLN A 141 16.47 -12.32 1.78
CA GLN A 141 16.94 -13.70 1.66
C GLN A 141 17.62 -14.20 2.94
N LYS A 142 18.31 -13.31 3.65
CA LYS A 142 19.00 -13.61 4.90
C LYS A 142 18.00 -13.80 6.04
N GLN A 143 16.98 -12.94 6.13
CA GLN A 143 15.86 -13.09 7.06
C GLN A 143 15.12 -14.41 6.83
N THR A 144 14.82 -14.76 5.57
CA THR A 144 14.18 -16.03 5.21
C THR A 144 14.97 -17.25 5.70
N LYS A 145 16.29 -17.25 5.50
CA LYS A 145 17.16 -18.33 5.99
C LYS A 145 17.22 -18.38 7.51
N PHE A 146 17.21 -17.23 8.18
CA PHE A 146 17.19 -17.16 9.65
C PHE A 146 15.89 -17.73 10.23
N VAL A 147 14.74 -17.40 9.63
CA VAL A 147 13.43 -17.94 10.04
C VAL A 147 13.40 -19.47 9.92
N HIS A 148 13.95 -20.03 8.85
CA HIS A 148 14.07 -21.49 8.72
C HIS A 148 14.85 -22.12 9.89
N GLU A 149 15.94 -21.48 10.33
CA GLU A 149 16.72 -21.96 11.49
C GLU A 149 15.97 -21.73 12.82
N CYS A 150 15.15 -20.68 12.93
CA CYS A 150 14.26 -20.47 14.08
C CYS A 150 13.23 -21.60 14.20
N ILE A 151 12.58 -21.99 13.10
CA ILE A 151 11.60 -23.10 13.09
C ILE A 151 12.25 -24.39 13.60
N LYS A 152 13.46 -24.72 13.12
CA LYS A 152 14.20 -25.89 13.62
C LYS A 152 14.54 -25.80 15.10
N THR A 153 14.91 -24.59 15.57
CA THR A 153 15.26 -24.34 16.97
C THR A 153 14.03 -24.52 17.86
N ILE A 154 12.89 -23.95 17.46
CA ILE A 154 11.60 -24.07 18.16
C ILE A 154 11.20 -25.54 18.29
N LEU A 155 11.12 -26.28 17.17
CA LEU A 155 10.73 -27.70 17.20
C LEU A 155 11.69 -28.58 18.02
N LYS A 156 12.95 -28.16 18.17
CA LYS A 156 13.92 -28.85 19.03
C LYS A 156 13.60 -28.71 20.52
N LEU A 157 12.99 -27.59 20.94
CA LEU A 157 12.64 -27.34 22.35
C LEU A 157 11.58 -28.33 22.85
N TYR A 158 10.73 -28.85 21.97
CA TYR A 158 9.65 -29.77 22.32
C TYR A 158 10.03 -31.26 22.22
N LYS A 159 11.29 -31.58 21.91
CA LYS A 159 11.71 -32.98 21.77
C LYS A 159 11.55 -33.73 23.09
N GLY A 160 10.97 -34.93 23.03
CA GLY A 160 10.76 -35.81 24.19
C GLY A 160 9.40 -35.65 24.87
N GLN A 161 8.55 -34.76 24.38
CA GLN A 161 7.17 -34.64 24.85
C GLN A 161 6.24 -35.63 24.17
N GLU A 162 5.18 -36.00 24.86
CA GLU A 162 4.14 -36.91 24.36
C GLU A 162 3.47 -36.37 23.09
N PHE A 163 3.07 -35.09 23.10
CA PHE A 163 2.41 -34.40 21.99
C PHE A 163 3.34 -33.42 21.27
N ALA A 164 4.59 -33.84 21.02
CA ALA A 164 5.59 -32.97 20.42
C ALA A 164 5.16 -32.45 19.03
N PRO A 165 5.11 -31.12 18.79
CA PRO A 165 4.75 -30.55 17.51
C PRO A 165 5.78 -30.92 16.42
N THR A 166 5.28 -31.20 15.22
CA THR A 166 6.11 -31.42 14.01
C THR A 166 6.20 -30.17 13.12
N SER A 167 5.39 -29.15 13.43
CA SER A 167 5.14 -27.98 12.59
C SER A 167 4.87 -26.75 13.45
N VAL A 168 5.09 -25.55 12.91
CA VAL A 168 4.85 -24.26 13.58
C VAL A 168 3.78 -23.47 12.81
N ALA A 169 2.86 -22.80 13.51
CA ALA A 169 1.99 -21.81 12.89
C ALA A 169 2.71 -20.46 12.77
N ILE A 170 2.58 -19.75 11.66
CA ILE A 170 3.29 -18.48 11.43
C ILE A 170 2.29 -17.34 11.31
N ILE A 171 2.56 -16.24 12.03
CA ILE A 171 1.88 -14.96 11.85
C ILE A 171 2.90 -13.95 11.33
N GLY A 172 2.74 -13.50 10.10
CA GLY A 172 3.61 -12.51 9.48
C GLY A 172 2.95 -11.15 9.32
N HIS A 173 3.58 -10.09 9.82
CA HIS A 173 3.14 -8.71 9.59
C HIS A 173 3.94 -8.05 8.47
N SER A 174 3.27 -7.36 7.54
CA SER A 174 3.92 -6.59 6.48
C SER A 174 4.95 -7.46 5.73
N MET A 175 6.19 -7.00 5.56
CA MET A 175 7.28 -7.78 4.92
C MET A 175 7.60 -9.11 5.61
N GLY A 176 7.28 -9.29 6.90
CA GLY A 176 7.46 -10.56 7.63
C GLY A 176 6.60 -11.69 7.07
N GLY A 177 5.40 -11.38 6.57
CA GLY A 177 4.55 -12.35 5.86
C GLY A 177 5.11 -12.76 4.50
N LEU A 178 5.80 -11.84 3.80
CA LEU A 178 6.48 -12.16 2.55
C LEU A 178 7.70 -13.05 2.80
N VAL A 179 8.46 -12.77 3.87
CA VAL A 179 9.55 -13.64 4.36
C VAL A 179 9.02 -15.03 4.70
N ALA A 180 7.85 -15.15 5.33
CA ALA A 180 7.22 -16.45 5.59
C ALA A 180 6.94 -17.22 4.30
N ARG A 181 6.32 -16.57 3.29
CA ARG A 181 6.06 -17.19 1.98
C ARG A 181 7.34 -17.62 1.26
N ALA A 182 8.42 -16.86 1.44
CA ALA A 182 9.71 -17.15 0.84
C ALA A 182 10.39 -18.41 1.40
N LEU A 183 9.97 -18.93 2.55
CA LEU A 183 10.50 -20.18 3.10
C LEU A 183 10.40 -21.35 2.10
N LEU A 184 9.29 -21.41 1.35
CA LEU A 184 9.07 -22.46 0.34
C LEU A 184 10.07 -22.41 -0.82
N THR A 185 10.70 -21.26 -1.05
CA THR A 185 11.72 -21.08 -2.11
C THR A 185 13.10 -21.60 -1.70
N LEU A 186 13.32 -21.87 -0.40
CA LEU A 186 14.61 -22.36 0.08
C LEU A 186 14.83 -23.80 -0.37
N LYS A 187 16.06 -24.09 -0.82
CA LYS A 187 16.49 -25.46 -1.11
C LYS A 187 16.36 -26.32 0.14
N ASN A 188 15.77 -27.52 -0.01
CA ASN A 188 15.56 -28.51 1.05
C ASN A 188 14.63 -28.05 2.20
N PHE A 189 13.80 -27.02 1.99
CA PHE A 189 12.74 -26.69 2.94
C PHE A 189 11.59 -27.69 2.83
N LYS A 190 11.12 -28.22 3.95
CA LYS A 190 9.96 -29.11 4.02
C LYS A 190 8.72 -28.28 4.34
N GLN A 191 7.71 -28.35 3.47
CA GLN A 191 6.47 -27.57 3.65
C GLN A 191 5.75 -27.92 4.96
N ASP A 192 5.79 -29.20 5.36
CA ASP A 192 5.16 -29.73 6.57
C ASP A 192 5.67 -29.11 7.88
N LEU A 193 6.78 -28.36 7.84
CA LEU A 193 7.26 -27.58 8.99
C LEU A 193 6.36 -26.39 9.30
N ILE A 194 5.46 -26.00 8.38
CA ILE A 194 4.50 -24.91 8.56
C ILE A 194 3.09 -25.49 8.52
N ASN A 195 2.34 -25.31 9.61
CA ASN A 195 0.96 -25.81 9.70
C ASN A 195 -0.04 -24.84 9.06
N LEU A 196 0.09 -23.57 9.42
CA LEU A 196 -0.83 -22.48 9.10
C LEU A 196 -0.03 -21.20 8.91
N LEU A 197 -0.37 -20.42 7.89
CA LEU A 197 0.20 -19.09 7.66
C LEU A 197 -0.91 -18.04 7.74
N ILE A 198 -0.81 -17.11 8.70
CA ILE A 198 -1.62 -15.90 8.74
C ILE A 198 -0.74 -14.71 8.42
N THR A 199 -1.17 -13.87 7.48
CA THR A 199 -0.44 -12.66 7.10
C THR A 199 -1.31 -11.43 7.33
N GLN A 200 -0.77 -10.41 7.97
CA GLN A 200 -1.46 -9.15 8.29
C GLN A 200 -0.78 -8.00 7.55
N ALA A 201 -1.54 -7.31 6.69
CA ALA A 201 -1.06 -6.19 5.88
C ALA A 201 0.20 -6.50 5.04
N THR A 202 0.36 -7.75 4.61
CA THR A 202 1.52 -8.18 3.81
C THR A 202 1.31 -7.83 2.34
N PRO A 203 2.19 -7.04 1.71
CA PRO A 203 2.20 -6.85 0.27
C PRO A 203 2.66 -8.15 -0.42
N HIS A 204 1.72 -8.96 -0.90
CA HIS A 204 1.99 -10.23 -1.57
C HIS A 204 2.26 -10.08 -3.07
N VAL A 205 1.59 -9.13 -3.71
CA VAL A 205 1.58 -8.99 -5.18
C VAL A 205 2.84 -8.29 -5.69
N ALA A 206 3.17 -7.13 -5.10
CA ALA A 206 4.28 -6.29 -5.52
C ALA A 206 4.72 -5.40 -4.34
N PRO A 207 5.98 -4.91 -4.34
CA PRO A 207 6.41 -3.96 -3.33
C PRO A 207 5.60 -2.66 -3.40
N VAL A 208 5.40 -2.01 -2.24
CA VAL A 208 4.75 -0.70 -2.15
C VAL A 208 5.47 0.33 -3.03
N MET A 209 6.80 0.31 -2.97
CA MET A 209 7.65 1.11 -3.83
C MET A 209 8.90 0.30 -4.23
N PRO A 210 9.12 0.02 -5.52
CA PRO A 210 10.27 -0.72 -6.02
C PRO A 210 11.49 0.20 -6.13
N LEU A 211 12.08 0.51 -4.97
CA LEU A 211 13.24 1.41 -4.82
C LEU A 211 14.58 0.73 -5.09
N ASP A 212 14.61 -0.60 -5.11
CA ASP A 212 15.79 -1.36 -5.48
C ASP A 212 15.43 -2.62 -6.29
N ARG A 213 16.46 -3.15 -6.96
CA ARG A 213 16.35 -4.38 -7.75
C ARG A 213 16.17 -5.63 -6.88
N PHE A 214 16.78 -5.70 -5.70
CA PHE A 214 16.76 -6.89 -4.85
C PHE A 214 15.37 -7.19 -4.26
N ILE A 215 14.61 -6.16 -3.89
CA ILE A 215 13.20 -6.26 -3.50
C ILE A 215 12.41 -6.83 -4.67
N THR A 216 12.55 -6.22 -5.85
CA THR A 216 11.81 -6.66 -7.05
C THR A 216 12.12 -8.12 -7.39
N ASP A 217 13.40 -8.49 -7.41
CA ASP A 217 13.87 -9.86 -7.67
C ASP A 217 13.35 -10.85 -6.62
N PHE A 218 13.28 -10.44 -5.34
CA PHE A 218 12.73 -11.26 -4.27
C PHE A 218 11.23 -11.53 -4.46
N TYR A 219 10.43 -10.49 -4.77
CA TYR A 219 9.00 -10.65 -5.07
C TYR A 219 8.78 -11.55 -6.29
N MET A 220 9.53 -11.33 -7.38
CA MET A 220 9.45 -12.17 -8.58
C MET A 220 9.76 -13.62 -8.25
N THR A 221 10.81 -13.88 -7.46
CA THR A 221 11.20 -15.24 -7.06
C THR A 221 10.09 -15.91 -6.25
N VAL A 222 9.55 -15.22 -5.24
CA VAL A 222 8.50 -15.76 -4.37
C VAL A 222 7.21 -15.99 -5.16
N ASN A 223 6.76 -15.01 -5.94
CA ASN A 223 5.50 -15.12 -6.68
C ASN A 223 5.59 -16.16 -7.80
N ASN A 224 6.69 -16.21 -8.56
CA ASN A 224 6.89 -17.24 -9.59
C ASN A 224 6.90 -18.64 -8.97
N TYR A 225 7.57 -18.82 -7.83
CA TYR A 225 7.56 -20.11 -7.15
C TYR A 225 6.14 -20.53 -6.76
N TRP A 226 5.37 -19.63 -6.14
CA TRP A 226 4.00 -19.91 -5.69
C TRP A 226 3.04 -20.16 -6.86
N ILE A 227 3.19 -19.44 -7.97
CA ILE A 227 2.36 -19.60 -9.17
C ILE A 227 2.70 -20.91 -9.88
N LEU A 228 3.99 -21.21 -10.09
CA LEU A 228 4.42 -22.42 -10.81
C LEU A 228 4.15 -23.70 -10.01
N ASN A 229 4.25 -23.65 -8.67
CA ASN A 229 4.06 -24.80 -7.79
C ASN A 229 2.70 -24.82 -7.11
N ALA A 230 1.72 -24.04 -7.58
CA ALA A 230 0.45 -23.85 -6.91
C ALA A 230 -0.23 -25.19 -6.53
N ARG A 231 -0.23 -26.18 -7.45
CA ARG A 231 -0.78 -27.53 -7.23
C ARG A 231 -0.07 -28.36 -6.15
N HIS A 232 1.17 -28.04 -5.84
CA HIS A 232 2.02 -28.76 -4.90
C HIS A 232 2.16 -28.05 -3.55
N ILE A 233 1.60 -26.86 -3.40
CA ILE A 233 1.63 -26.10 -2.14
C ILE A 233 0.42 -26.50 -1.31
N ASN A 234 0.66 -27.30 -0.25
CA ASN A 234 -0.38 -27.75 0.69
C ASN A 234 -0.34 -26.94 1.99
N LEU A 235 -0.26 -25.61 1.89
CA LEU A 235 -0.20 -24.70 3.04
C LEU A 235 -1.47 -23.86 3.11
N THR A 236 -2.23 -23.98 4.21
CA THR A 236 -3.39 -23.12 4.47
C THR A 236 -2.91 -21.70 4.81
N THR A 237 -3.38 -20.71 4.04
CA THR A 237 -2.94 -19.32 4.17
C THR A 237 -4.13 -18.38 4.31
N LEU A 238 -4.16 -17.56 5.37
CA LEU A 238 -5.09 -16.44 5.52
C LEU A 238 -4.34 -15.12 5.36
N SER A 239 -4.78 -14.27 4.44
CA SER A 239 -4.31 -12.89 4.31
C SER A 239 -5.37 -11.89 4.77
N VAL A 240 -5.01 -11.03 5.72
CA VAL A 240 -5.89 -9.97 6.25
C VAL A 240 -5.32 -8.60 5.90
N ALA A 241 -6.07 -7.80 5.16
CA ALA A 241 -5.74 -6.43 4.78
C ALA A 241 -6.24 -5.39 5.80
N GLY A 242 -5.57 -4.23 5.88
CA GLY A 242 -5.99 -3.15 6.76
C GLY A 242 -7.17 -2.31 6.26
N GLY A 243 -7.47 -2.31 4.96
CA GLY A 243 -8.51 -1.44 4.39
C GLY A 243 -7.97 -0.06 4.03
N PHE A 244 -8.82 0.97 4.03
CA PHE A 244 -8.44 2.32 3.59
C PHE A 244 -7.56 3.11 4.59
N ARG A 245 -7.55 2.74 5.88
CA ARG A 245 -6.64 3.35 6.86
C ARG A 245 -5.20 2.90 6.69
N ASP A 246 -4.95 1.75 6.05
CA ASP A 246 -3.61 1.36 5.66
C ASP A 246 -3.16 2.11 4.38
N TYR A 247 -2.61 3.30 4.59
CA TYR A 247 -2.03 4.11 3.52
C TYR A 247 -0.64 3.62 3.09
N GLN A 248 0.02 2.74 3.86
CA GLN A 248 1.32 2.20 3.52
C GLN A 248 1.18 1.02 2.57
N VAL A 249 0.32 0.06 2.88
CA VAL A 249 0.05 -1.12 2.07
C VAL A 249 -1.42 -1.16 1.68
N ARG A 250 -1.68 -0.84 0.41
CA ARG A 250 -3.03 -0.91 -0.17
C ARG A 250 -3.58 -2.32 -0.10
N SER A 251 -4.88 -2.46 0.16
CA SER A 251 -5.54 -3.77 0.29
C SER A 251 -5.31 -4.63 -0.95
N GLY A 252 -5.40 -4.07 -2.15
CA GLY A 252 -5.15 -4.81 -3.40
C GLY A 252 -3.77 -5.47 -3.53
N LEU A 253 -2.74 -4.99 -2.81
CA LEU A 253 -1.42 -5.64 -2.79
C LEU A 253 -1.37 -6.84 -1.83
N THR A 254 -2.33 -6.95 -0.90
CA THR A 254 -2.38 -7.98 0.14
C THR A 254 -3.17 -9.23 -0.25
N PHE A 255 -3.78 -9.24 -1.43
CA PHE A 255 -4.47 -10.41 -1.93
C PHE A 255 -3.47 -11.42 -2.46
N LEU A 256 -3.68 -12.69 -2.15
CA LEU A 256 -2.85 -13.76 -2.69
C LEU A 256 -3.10 -13.88 -4.21
N PRO A 257 -2.06 -14.10 -5.04
CA PRO A 257 -2.20 -14.10 -6.50
C PRO A 257 -3.26 -15.10 -7.00
N LYS A 258 -4.21 -14.65 -7.83
CA LYS A 258 -5.44 -15.38 -8.26
C LYS A 258 -5.24 -16.79 -8.83
N LEU A 259 -4.06 -17.15 -9.37
CA LEU A 259 -3.81 -18.55 -9.75
C LEU A 259 -3.78 -19.51 -8.55
N SER A 260 -3.74 -18.97 -7.33
CA SER A 260 -3.96 -19.71 -6.09
C SER A 260 -5.44 -19.92 -5.75
N HIS A 261 -6.33 -20.14 -6.74
CA HIS A 261 -7.65 -20.78 -6.53
C HIS A 261 -7.51 -22.24 -6.03
N HIS A 262 -6.45 -22.52 -5.26
CA HIS A 262 -6.41 -23.62 -4.33
C HIS A 262 -7.37 -23.30 -3.19
N THR A 263 -8.13 -24.31 -2.82
CA THR A 263 -9.07 -24.26 -1.69
C THR A 263 -8.41 -23.80 -0.39
N SER A 264 -7.07 -23.85 -0.26
CA SER A 264 -6.31 -23.58 0.95
C SER A 264 -6.01 -22.10 1.27
N ALA A 265 -6.36 -21.13 0.41
CA ALA A 265 -6.05 -19.72 0.61
C ALA A 265 -7.29 -18.83 0.75
N LEU A 266 -7.25 -17.88 1.70
CA LEU A 266 -8.31 -16.89 1.93
C LEU A 266 -7.69 -15.49 2.01
N SER A 267 -8.33 -14.49 1.39
CA SER A 267 -7.93 -13.07 1.47
C SER A 267 -9.13 -12.23 1.84
N VAL A 268 -9.00 -11.40 2.88
CA VAL A 268 -10.09 -10.59 3.44
C VAL A 268 -9.58 -9.21 3.85
N VAL A 269 -10.47 -8.23 3.92
CA VAL A 269 -10.18 -6.93 4.54
C VAL A 269 -10.74 -6.91 5.96
N SER A 270 -10.00 -6.33 6.91
CA SER A 270 -10.41 -6.20 8.32
C SER A 270 -11.80 -5.57 8.52
N SER A 271 -12.20 -4.64 7.65
CA SER A 271 -13.54 -4.04 7.66
C SER A 271 -14.67 -5.01 7.30
N ALA A 272 -14.35 -6.11 6.60
CA ALA A 272 -15.29 -7.16 6.24
C ALA A 272 -15.34 -8.31 7.26
N VAL A 273 -14.32 -8.42 8.13
CA VAL A 273 -14.19 -9.52 9.09
C VAL A 273 -15.29 -9.41 10.17
N PRO A 274 -16.13 -10.45 10.36
CA PRO A 274 -17.13 -10.48 11.43
C PRO A 274 -16.53 -10.22 12.82
N LYS A 275 -17.26 -9.48 13.67
CA LYS A 275 -16.80 -9.01 14.99
C LYS A 275 -15.61 -8.03 14.94
N THR A 276 -15.05 -7.72 13.76
CA THR A 276 -14.02 -6.70 13.55
C THR A 276 -14.62 -5.42 12.98
N TRP A 277 -15.16 -5.45 11.76
CA TRP A 277 -15.90 -4.36 11.09
C TRP A 277 -15.23 -2.96 11.13
N VAL A 278 -13.90 -2.91 11.22
CA VAL A 278 -13.14 -1.67 11.28
C VAL A 278 -11.95 -1.76 10.33
N SER A 279 -11.64 -0.67 9.62
CA SER A 279 -10.36 -0.56 8.92
C SER A 279 -9.24 -0.33 9.94
N THR A 280 -8.09 -0.95 9.72
CA THR A 280 -6.88 -0.76 10.50
C THR A 280 -5.83 -0.02 9.67
N ASP A 281 -5.10 0.90 10.27
CA ASP A 281 -3.85 1.36 9.68
C ASP A 281 -2.75 0.28 9.75
N HIS A 282 -1.61 0.54 9.11
CA HIS A 282 -0.55 -0.46 8.94
C HIS A 282 -0.01 -1.04 10.25
N LEU A 283 0.02 -0.24 11.32
CA LEU A 283 0.53 -0.64 12.62
C LEU A 283 -0.58 -1.16 13.53
N SER A 284 -1.79 -0.61 13.45
CA SER A 284 -2.92 -1.04 14.27
C SER A 284 -3.42 -2.43 13.95
N ILE A 285 -3.18 -2.95 12.74
CA ILE A 285 -3.59 -4.31 12.39
C ILE A 285 -3.05 -5.36 13.38
N VAL A 286 -1.85 -5.18 13.94
CA VAL A 286 -1.23 -6.14 14.87
C VAL A 286 -1.72 -6.00 16.33
N TRP A 287 -2.45 -4.94 16.67
CA TRP A 287 -2.94 -4.71 18.04
C TRP A 287 -4.44 -4.43 18.13
N CYS A 288 -5.15 -4.30 17.02
CA CYS A 288 -6.59 -4.07 16.98
C CYS A 288 -7.32 -5.19 17.71
N LYS A 289 -7.86 -4.89 18.91
CA LYS A 289 -8.42 -5.89 19.83
C LYS A 289 -9.47 -6.75 19.16
N GLN A 290 -10.34 -6.15 18.35
CA GLN A 290 -11.40 -6.87 17.65
C GLN A 290 -10.84 -7.96 16.71
N LEU A 291 -9.83 -7.61 15.89
CA LEU A 291 -9.20 -8.55 14.95
C LEU A 291 -8.39 -9.63 15.68
N GLN A 292 -7.65 -9.25 16.73
CA GLN A 292 -6.85 -10.22 17.49
C GLN A 292 -7.75 -11.21 18.24
N LEU A 293 -8.87 -10.77 18.80
CA LEU A 293 -9.88 -11.66 19.41
C LEU A 293 -10.47 -12.63 18.39
N THR A 294 -10.80 -12.18 17.17
CA THR A 294 -11.28 -13.07 16.10
C THR A 294 -10.21 -14.07 15.69
N THR A 295 -8.95 -13.66 15.60
CA THR A 295 -7.82 -14.54 15.27
C THR A 295 -7.61 -15.62 16.34
N ILE A 296 -7.64 -15.26 17.62
CA ILE A 296 -7.48 -16.22 18.72
C ILE A 296 -8.67 -17.18 18.82
N ARG A 297 -9.91 -16.72 18.61
CA ARG A 297 -11.08 -17.64 18.54
C ARG A 297 -10.89 -18.69 17.46
N ALA A 298 -10.45 -18.27 16.27
CA ALA A 298 -10.11 -19.21 15.19
C ALA A 298 -9.00 -20.17 15.61
N PHE A 299 -7.94 -19.70 16.28
CA PHE A 299 -6.85 -20.57 16.75
C PHE A 299 -7.33 -21.67 17.70
N PHE A 300 -8.20 -21.35 18.68
CA PHE A 300 -8.74 -22.36 19.58
C PHE A 300 -9.66 -23.36 18.87
N ASP A 301 -10.46 -22.92 17.90
CA ASP A 301 -11.33 -23.81 17.09
C ASP A 301 -10.52 -24.69 16.10
N LEU A 302 -9.26 -24.35 15.84
CA LEU A 302 -8.33 -25.14 15.02
C LEU A 302 -7.63 -26.27 15.79
N ILE A 303 -7.72 -26.28 17.12
CA ILE A 303 -7.06 -27.28 17.96
C ILE A 303 -7.72 -28.65 17.72
N ASP A 304 -6.86 -29.65 17.53
CA ASP A 304 -7.23 -31.05 17.47
C ASP A 304 -7.07 -31.67 18.86
N ALA A 305 -8.15 -32.21 19.41
CA ALA A 305 -8.18 -32.72 20.78
C ALA A 305 -7.26 -33.95 20.95
N ASP A 306 -7.08 -34.75 19.90
CA ASP A 306 -6.31 -36.01 19.96
C ASP A 306 -4.81 -35.72 19.96
N THR A 307 -4.39 -34.72 19.19
CA THR A 307 -2.97 -34.36 19.08
C THR A 307 -2.56 -33.21 19.99
N LYS A 308 -3.53 -32.48 20.58
CA LYS A 308 -3.34 -31.21 21.29
C LYS A 308 -2.59 -30.14 20.49
N GLN A 309 -2.55 -30.28 19.16
CA GLN A 309 -1.90 -29.36 18.22
C GLN A 309 -2.94 -28.79 17.24
N ILE A 310 -2.55 -27.81 16.43
CA ILE A 310 -3.41 -27.36 15.33
C ILE A 310 -3.63 -28.53 14.35
N THR A 311 -4.90 -28.80 14.04
CA THR A 311 -5.31 -29.89 13.14
C THR A 311 -4.53 -29.89 11.83
N GLN A 312 -4.18 -31.07 11.31
CA GLN A 312 -3.54 -31.19 10.00
C GLN A 312 -4.56 -31.20 8.85
N ASN A 313 -5.86 -31.32 9.14
CA ASN A 313 -6.91 -31.41 8.13
C ASN A 313 -7.16 -30.05 7.45
N PRO A 314 -6.82 -29.89 6.15
CA PRO A 314 -6.97 -28.60 5.47
C PRO A 314 -8.43 -28.16 5.33
N LYS A 315 -9.38 -29.11 5.24
CA LYS A 315 -10.82 -28.78 5.15
C LYS A 315 -11.33 -28.19 6.46
N LYS A 316 -10.93 -28.77 7.60
CA LYS A 316 -11.25 -28.23 8.93
C LYS A 316 -10.67 -26.84 9.09
N LYS A 317 -9.39 -26.63 8.72
CA LYS A 317 -8.74 -25.31 8.77
C LYS A 317 -9.56 -24.26 8.02
N LEU A 318 -9.94 -24.55 6.78
CA LEU A 318 -10.71 -23.63 5.96
C LEU A 318 -12.13 -23.39 6.48
N SER A 319 -12.78 -24.41 7.04
CA SER A 319 -14.11 -24.26 7.64
C SER A 319 -14.06 -23.27 8.81
N VAL A 320 -13.09 -23.42 9.71
CA VAL A 320 -12.87 -22.51 10.85
C VAL A 320 -12.54 -21.10 10.37
N LEU A 321 -11.62 -20.95 9.40
CA LEU A 321 -11.25 -19.64 8.87
C LEU A 321 -12.43 -18.95 8.17
N ASN A 322 -13.23 -19.67 7.38
CA ASN A 322 -14.44 -19.13 6.76
C ASN A 322 -15.47 -18.67 7.81
N HIS A 323 -15.66 -19.45 8.87
CA HIS A 323 -16.58 -19.10 9.96
C HIS A 323 -16.20 -17.78 10.64
N HIS A 324 -14.92 -17.58 10.96
CA HIS A 324 -14.47 -16.41 11.71
C HIS A 324 -14.18 -15.18 10.82
N PHE A 325 -13.71 -15.37 9.59
CA PHE A 325 -13.23 -14.26 8.74
C PHE A 325 -14.11 -13.90 7.54
N ILE A 326 -15.01 -14.79 7.11
CA ILE A 326 -15.87 -14.55 5.93
C ILE A 326 -17.33 -14.41 6.35
N ARG A 327 -17.87 -15.41 7.05
CA ARG A 327 -19.30 -15.46 7.42
C ARG A 327 -19.50 -16.11 8.77
N HIS A 328 -19.90 -15.30 9.75
CA HIS A 328 -20.24 -15.77 11.08
C HIS A 328 -21.77 -15.82 11.25
N PRO A 329 -22.38 -16.99 11.53
CA PRO A 329 -23.83 -17.14 11.64
C PRO A 329 -24.38 -16.79 13.04
N ALA A 330 -23.65 -15.99 13.81
CA ALA A 330 -23.88 -15.78 15.24
C ALA A 330 -23.85 -17.05 16.13
N LYS A 331 -23.42 -18.22 15.65
CA LYS A 331 -23.27 -19.46 16.44
C LYS A 331 -21.81 -19.80 16.72
N HIS A 332 -21.55 -20.70 17.67
CA HIS A 332 -20.21 -21.31 17.84
C HIS A 332 -19.82 -22.13 16.61
N PHE A 333 -18.53 -22.34 16.38
CA PHE A 333 -18.08 -23.22 15.32
C PHE A 333 -18.41 -24.67 15.67
N GLU A 334 -19.01 -25.39 14.72
CA GLU A 334 -19.25 -26.83 14.78
C GLU A 334 -18.78 -27.46 13.47
N GLU A 335 -18.01 -28.53 13.54
CA GLU A 335 -17.42 -29.16 12.35
C GLU A 335 -18.49 -29.85 11.48
N ASN A 336 -19.46 -30.52 12.12
CA ASN A 336 -20.61 -31.16 11.47
C ASN A 336 -21.89 -30.76 12.21
N PRO A 337 -22.44 -29.57 11.95
CA PRO A 337 -23.63 -29.11 12.67
C PRO A 337 -24.84 -29.99 12.35
N SER A 338 -25.62 -30.32 13.37
CA SER A 338 -26.88 -31.05 13.18
C SER A 338 -27.87 -30.17 12.41
N ILE A 339 -28.17 -30.57 11.17
CA ILE A 339 -29.09 -29.83 10.30
C ILE A 339 -30.54 -30.00 10.78
N ILE A 340 -30.86 -31.12 11.43
CA ILE A 340 -32.19 -31.42 11.96
C ILE A 340 -32.16 -31.18 13.46
N SER A 341 -33.09 -30.36 13.95
CA SER A 341 -33.32 -30.09 15.37
C SER A 341 -34.66 -30.67 15.79
N ASP A 342 -34.67 -31.32 16.95
CA ASP A 342 -35.91 -31.73 17.59
C ASP A 342 -36.51 -30.54 18.35
N LEU A 343 -37.75 -30.21 18.05
CA LEU A 343 -38.48 -29.06 18.60
C LEU A 343 -39.51 -29.54 19.64
N THR A 344 -39.23 -30.68 20.28
CA THR A 344 -40.09 -31.33 21.26
C THR A 344 -40.01 -30.62 22.62
N GLY A 345 -41.18 -30.26 23.18
CA GLY A 345 -41.28 -29.62 24.48
C GLY A 345 -42.64 -28.94 24.71
N THR A 346 -42.95 -28.62 25.96
CA THR A 346 -44.10 -27.76 26.34
C THR A 346 -43.75 -26.31 26.03
N SER A 347 -43.97 -25.89 24.79
CA SER A 347 -43.71 -24.53 24.31
C SER A 347 -44.96 -23.95 23.67
N MET A 348 -45.14 -22.63 23.76
CA MET A 348 -46.26 -21.95 23.15
C MET A 348 -46.02 -21.81 21.64
N TRP A 349 -46.98 -22.25 20.80
CA TRP A 349 -46.91 -22.15 19.35
C TRP A 349 -47.92 -21.12 18.85
N VAL A 350 -47.46 -20.07 18.16
CA VAL A 350 -48.29 -18.94 17.72
C VAL A 350 -48.24 -18.81 16.19
N PRO A 351 -49.37 -19.02 15.47
CA PRO A 351 -49.39 -18.86 14.02
C PRO A 351 -49.44 -17.38 13.61
N VAL A 352 -48.54 -16.99 12.70
CA VAL A 352 -48.42 -15.63 12.18
C VAL A 352 -48.78 -15.61 10.69
N LYS A 353 -49.84 -14.89 10.33
CA LYS A 353 -50.35 -14.80 8.94
C LYS A 353 -49.98 -13.50 8.23
N VAL A 354 -49.45 -12.52 8.96
CA VAL A 354 -49.08 -11.21 8.42
C VAL A 354 -47.74 -11.28 7.70
N SER A 355 -47.57 -10.46 6.66
CA SER A 355 -46.34 -10.39 5.87
C SER A 355 -45.23 -9.59 6.53
N LYS A 356 -45.57 -8.68 7.45
CA LYS A 356 -44.66 -7.94 8.31
C LYS A 356 -45.02 -8.23 9.75
N TRP A 357 -44.04 -8.62 10.54
CA TRP A 357 -44.22 -9.02 11.93
C TRP A 357 -43.05 -8.51 12.76
N THR A 358 -43.37 -7.92 13.90
CA THR A 358 -42.41 -7.43 14.89
C THR A 358 -42.84 -7.95 16.25
N TYR A 359 -41.88 -8.48 16.99
CA TYR A 359 -42.07 -8.95 18.36
C TYR A 359 -41.03 -8.31 19.26
N VAL A 360 -41.50 -7.71 20.35
CA VAL A 360 -40.64 -7.12 21.38
C VAL A 360 -40.73 -8.01 22.60
N ALA A 361 -39.66 -8.77 22.85
CA ALA A 361 -39.57 -9.65 24.00
C ALA A 361 -39.08 -8.85 25.22
N TYR A 362 -39.80 -8.96 26.34
CA TYR A 362 -39.42 -8.35 27.61
C TYR A 362 -39.84 -9.25 28.77
N ASN A 363 -38.86 -9.74 29.54
CA ASN A 363 -39.09 -10.65 30.67
C ASN A 363 -39.97 -11.87 30.31
N GLU A 364 -39.68 -12.54 29.19
CA GLU A 364 -40.44 -13.71 28.74
C GLU A 364 -40.19 -14.91 29.65
N SER A 365 -41.25 -15.41 30.28
CA SER A 365 -41.21 -16.61 31.12
C SER A 365 -41.21 -17.90 30.30
N ASP A 366 -41.89 -17.90 29.16
CA ASP A 366 -42.13 -19.10 28.35
C ASP A 366 -41.32 -19.11 27.04
N LYS A 367 -41.06 -20.31 26.54
CA LYS A 367 -40.50 -20.53 25.19
C LYS A 367 -41.61 -20.41 24.15
N ILE A 368 -41.43 -19.53 23.17
CA ILE A 368 -42.45 -19.24 22.15
C ILE A 368 -41.90 -19.56 20.76
N TYR A 369 -42.68 -20.28 19.97
CA TYR A 369 -42.43 -20.56 18.56
C TYR A 369 -43.49 -19.88 17.69
N PHE A 370 -43.06 -18.90 16.89
CA PHE A 370 -43.91 -18.24 15.91
C PHE A 370 -43.84 -18.96 14.57
N THR A 371 -44.98 -19.36 13.99
CA THR A 371 -45.03 -20.15 12.76
C THR A 371 -45.63 -19.38 11.60
N PHE A 372 -44.90 -19.33 10.48
CA PHE A 372 -45.31 -18.64 9.25
C PHE A 372 -45.61 -19.67 8.15
N PRO A 373 -46.88 -19.83 7.72
CA PRO A 373 -47.26 -20.81 6.72
C PRO A 373 -46.76 -20.41 5.32
N LEU A 374 -45.85 -21.19 4.72
CA LEU A 374 -45.17 -20.81 3.48
C LEU A 374 -46.04 -21.00 2.22
N ALA A 375 -47.08 -21.84 2.26
CA ALA A 375 -47.91 -22.15 1.10
C ALA A 375 -48.56 -20.91 0.46
N ASN A 376 -49.09 -20.00 1.26
CA ASN A 376 -49.69 -18.75 0.78
C ASN A 376 -48.64 -17.69 0.48
N HIS A 377 -47.63 -17.56 1.36
CA HIS A 377 -46.57 -16.56 1.20
C HIS A 377 -45.78 -16.75 -0.10
N ARG A 378 -45.52 -18.00 -0.54
CA ARG A 378 -44.81 -18.28 -1.81
C ARG A 378 -45.53 -17.83 -3.07
N LYS A 379 -46.86 -17.68 -3.03
CA LYS A 379 -47.63 -17.19 -4.19
C LYS A 379 -47.44 -15.69 -4.41
N ILE A 380 -47.20 -14.95 -3.33
CA ILE A 380 -47.17 -13.48 -3.31
C ILE A 380 -45.73 -12.96 -3.23
N TYR A 381 -44.89 -13.62 -2.46
CA TYR A 381 -43.56 -13.17 -2.09
C TYR A 381 -42.49 -14.12 -2.60
N THR A 382 -41.29 -13.55 -2.79
CA THR A 382 -40.14 -14.28 -3.31
C THR A 382 -39.11 -14.58 -2.22
N HIS A 383 -39.03 -13.70 -1.22
CA HIS A 383 -38.03 -13.74 -0.16
C HIS A 383 -38.68 -13.46 1.20
N VAL A 384 -38.01 -13.91 2.25
CA VAL A 384 -38.25 -13.53 3.64
C VAL A 384 -36.95 -13.01 4.23
N TYR A 385 -37.03 -11.92 4.96
CA TYR A 385 -35.94 -11.35 5.76
C TYR A 385 -36.38 -11.34 7.22
N CYS A 386 -35.55 -11.89 8.09
CA CYS A 386 -35.74 -11.79 9.53
C CYS A 386 -34.48 -11.22 10.19
N GLN A 387 -34.65 -10.46 11.26
CA GLN A 387 -33.56 -9.96 12.09
C GLN A 387 -33.89 -10.09 13.57
N SER A 388 -32.86 -10.22 14.39
CA SER A 388 -32.97 -10.22 15.84
C SER A 388 -31.86 -9.39 16.47
N THR A 389 -32.19 -8.58 17.48
CA THR A 389 -31.20 -7.88 18.32
C THR A 389 -30.60 -8.77 19.40
N MET A 390 -31.11 -10.00 19.57
CA MET A 390 -30.53 -10.99 20.48
C MET A 390 -29.32 -11.65 19.82
N LEU A 391 -28.11 -11.31 20.27
CA LEU A 391 -26.85 -11.78 19.68
C LEU A 391 -26.32 -13.08 20.30
N ASP A 392 -27.17 -13.82 21.00
CA ASP A 392 -26.82 -15.12 21.57
C ASP A 392 -26.55 -16.17 20.48
N THR A 393 -25.89 -17.26 20.89
CA THR A 393 -25.46 -18.35 19.99
C THR A 393 -26.52 -19.42 19.77
N ASN A 394 -27.71 -19.26 20.35
CA ASN A 394 -28.81 -20.18 20.20
C ASN A 394 -29.42 -20.12 18.78
N SER A 395 -29.88 -21.28 18.32
CA SER A 395 -30.70 -21.37 17.11
C SER A 395 -32.03 -20.66 17.32
N TRP A 396 -32.46 -19.88 16.33
CA TRP A 396 -33.61 -18.99 16.43
C TRP A 396 -34.54 -19.08 15.22
N ILE A 397 -34.10 -19.68 14.11
CA ILE A 397 -34.96 -19.92 12.93
C ILE A 397 -34.87 -21.37 12.48
N PHE A 398 -36.03 -21.99 12.30
CA PHE A 398 -36.20 -23.35 11.83
C PHE A 398 -37.14 -23.43 10.63
N GLY A 399 -36.97 -24.46 9.81
CA GLY A 399 -37.84 -24.80 8.69
C GLY A 399 -38.54 -26.14 8.91
N CYS A 400 -39.86 -26.18 8.85
CA CYS A 400 -40.62 -27.39 9.18
C CYS A 400 -40.97 -28.23 7.97
N ILE A 401 -40.65 -29.52 8.01
CA ILE A 401 -40.97 -30.48 6.95
C ILE A 401 -42.33 -31.11 7.28
N ASN A 402 -43.31 -30.97 6.38
CA ASN A 402 -44.63 -31.62 6.46
C ASN A 402 -45.34 -31.52 7.83
N SER A 403 -45.71 -30.31 8.27
CA SER A 403 -46.58 -30.14 9.45
C SER A 403 -47.72 -29.14 9.20
N THR A 404 -48.84 -29.34 9.90
CA THR A 404 -50.05 -28.52 9.83
C THR A 404 -50.07 -27.37 10.86
N SER A 405 -49.52 -27.55 12.06
CA SER A 405 -49.53 -26.51 13.12
C SER A 405 -48.36 -26.57 14.11
N MET A 406 -47.90 -27.77 14.50
CA MET A 406 -46.78 -27.97 15.44
C MET A 406 -45.64 -28.73 14.78
N CYS A 407 -44.44 -28.16 14.82
CA CYS A 407 -43.28 -28.77 14.19
C CYS A 407 -42.56 -29.68 15.19
N ARG A 408 -42.50 -30.99 14.91
CA ARG A 408 -41.74 -31.92 15.74
C ARG A 408 -40.25 -31.87 15.40
N GLN A 409 -39.93 -31.99 14.12
CA GLN A 409 -38.56 -31.88 13.62
C GLN A 409 -38.47 -30.75 12.60
N GLY A 410 -37.46 -29.90 12.76
CA GLY A 410 -37.20 -28.77 11.89
C GLY A 410 -35.76 -28.73 11.39
N VAL A 411 -35.57 -28.22 10.18
CA VAL A 411 -34.25 -27.88 9.64
C VAL A 411 -33.77 -26.60 10.32
N ASP A 412 -32.61 -26.61 10.96
CA ASP A 412 -32.02 -25.41 11.56
C ASP A 412 -31.48 -24.47 10.47
N LEU A 413 -32.21 -23.38 10.23
CA LEU A 413 -31.86 -22.36 9.24
C LEU A 413 -30.97 -21.27 9.85
N SER A 414 -30.75 -21.29 11.16
CA SER A 414 -29.92 -20.31 11.88
C SER A 414 -28.47 -20.33 11.41
N TRP A 415 -27.96 -21.47 10.93
CA TRP A 415 -26.63 -21.57 10.30
C TRP A 415 -26.47 -20.74 9.02
N LYS A 416 -27.58 -20.30 8.41
CA LYS A 416 -27.58 -19.39 7.26
C LYS A 416 -27.71 -17.93 7.66
N ALA A 417 -27.75 -17.61 8.95
CA ALA A 417 -27.75 -16.22 9.40
C ALA A 417 -26.41 -15.52 9.07
N GLU A 418 -26.45 -14.20 9.11
CA GLU A 418 -25.31 -13.30 9.04
C GLU A 418 -25.29 -12.46 10.31
N LEU A 419 -24.16 -12.47 11.02
CA LEU A 419 -23.92 -11.59 12.14
C LEU A 419 -23.53 -10.19 11.64
N LEU A 420 -24.24 -9.18 12.13
CA LEU A 420 -23.96 -7.76 11.94
C LEU A 420 -23.67 -7.12 13.32
N PRO A 421 -23.15 -5.87 13.37
CA PRO A 421 -22.73 -5.25 14.64
C PRO A 421 -23.73 -5.28 15.80
N THR A 422 -25.01 -5.03 15.53
CA THR A 422 -26.06 -4.94 16.56
C THR A 422 -27.20 -5.93 16.36
N ILE A 423 -27.19 -6.69 15.26
CA ILE A 423 -28.26 -7.65 14.91
C ILE A 423 -27.67 -8.92 14.29
N LYS A 424 -28.39 -10.04 14.41
CA LYS A 424 -28.24 -11.19 13.51
C LYS A 424 -29.38 -11.18 12.51
N SER A 425 -29.10 -11.41 11.23
CA SER A 425 -30.11 -11.37 10.17
C SER A 425 -30.07 -12.61 9.29
N LEU A 426 -31.21 -12.93 8.68
CA LEU A 426 -31.37 -14.05 7.77
C LEU A 426 -32.24 -13.62 6.61
N THR A 427 -31.70 -13.74 5.39
CA THR A 427 -32.46 -13.59 4.15
C THR A 427 -32.56 -14.94 3.46
N LEU A 428 -33.78 -15.39 3.16
CA LEU A 428 -34.04 -16.63 2.43
C LEU A 428 -34.83 -16.35 1.16
N ARG A 429 -34.43 -17.00 0.07
CA ARG A 429 -35.26 -17.14 -1.12
C ARG A 429 -36.21 -18.32 -0.92
N LEU A 430 -37.51 -18.06 -0.98
CA LEU A 430 -38.52 -19.08 -0.63
C LEU A 430 -38.56 -20.27 -1.61
N GLN A 431 -38.11 -20.05 -2.85
CA GLN A 431 -38.05 -21.07 -3.90
C GLN A 431 -36.96 -22.12 -3.66
N ASP A 432 -35.91 -21.79 -2.92
CA ASP A 432 -34.78 -22.71 -2.66
C ASP A 432 -35.15 -23.78 -1.62
N TYR A 433 -36.32 -23.66 -0.97
CA TYR A 433 -36.77 -24.55 0.09
C TYR A 433 -38.19 -25.08 -0.16
N PRO A 434 -38.47 -25.72 -1.30
CA PRO A 434 -39.84 -26.12 -1.66
C PRO A 434 -40.47 -27.11 -0.66
N SER A 435 -39.65 -27.93 -0.01
CA SER A 435 -40.06 -28.95 0.96
C SER A 435 -40.52 -28.40 2.32
N LEU A 436 -40.25 -27.13 2.63
CA LEU A 436 -40.66 -26.54 3.91
C LEU A 436 -42.14 -26.14 3.88
N SER A 437 -42.89 -26.53 4.90
CA SER A 437 -44.31 -26.16 5.10
C SER A 437 -44.45 -24.81 5.84
N HIS A 438 -43.64 -24.61 6.88
CA HIS A 438 -43.63 -23.43 7.73
C HIS A 438 -42.20 -22.94 7.97
N LEU A 439 -42.05 -21.62 8.10
CA LEU A 439 -40.88 -21.00 8.73
C LEU A 439 -41.21 -20.79 10.21
N VAL A 440 -40.29 -21.12 11.10
CA VAL A 440 -40.49 -21.03 12.55
C VAL A 440 -39.44 -20.12 13.14
N VAL A 441 -39.88 -19.12 13.90
CA VAL A 441 -39.03 -18.21 14.66
C VAL A 441 -39.15 -18.54 16.14
N TYR A 442 -38.03 -18.85 16.78
CA TYR A 442 -37.95 -19.21 18.18
C TYR A 442 -37.52 -18.01 19.03
N VAL A 443 -38.29 -17.77 20.08
CA VAL A 443 -38.02 -16.77 21.12
C VAL A 443 -37.78 -17.52 22.43
N PRO A 444 -36.55 -17.50 22.97
CA PRO A 444 -36.23 -18.15 24.23
C PRO A 444 -36.84 -17.40 25.42
N SER A 445 -37.04 -18.10 26.54
CA SER A 445 -37.33 -17.50 27.84
C SER A 445 -36.14 -16.65 28.30
N ILE A 446 -36.39 -15.41 28.70
CA ILE A 446 -35.37 -14.43 29.06
C ILE A 446 -35.78 -13.62 30.28
N HIS A 447 -34.82 -13.37 31.18
CA HIS A 447 -35.02 -12.54 32.37
C HIS A 447 -34.18 -11.26 32.25
N GLY A 448 -34.83 -10.10 32.28
CA GLY A 448 -34.20 -8.77 32.37
C GLY A 448 -33.77 -8.11 31.05
N SER A 449 -33.60 -8.86 29.95
CA SER A 449 -33.10 -8.32 28.68
C SER A 449 -34.21 -8.01 27.67
N LYS A 450 -34.36 -6.76 27.23
CA LYS A 450 -35.25 -6.41 26.10
C LYS A 450 -34.58 -6.73 24.76
N PHE A 451 -35.25 -7.48 23.87
CA PHE A 451 -34.80 -7.64 22.49
C PHE A 451 -35.98 -7.62 21.51
N VAL A 452 -35.66 -7.42 20.22
CA VAL A 452 -36.65 -7.30 19.16
C VAL A 452 -36.35 -8.34 18.08
N VAL A 453 -37.40 -8.95 17.56
CA VAL A 453 -37.35 -9.82 16.39
C VAL A 453 -38.31 -9.28 15.34
N ASP A 454 -37.80 -9.03 14.15
CA ASP A 454 -38.59 -8.57 13.02
C ASP A 454 -38.50 -9.58 11.88
N CYS A 455 -39.61 -9.84 11.20
CA CYS A 455 -39.67 -10.61 9.98
C CYS A 455 -40.55 -9.94 8.92
N GLU A 456 -40.08 -9.94 7.69
CA GLU A 456 -40.78 -9.37 6.54
C GLU A 456 -40.68 -10.27 5.31
N PHE A 457 -41.83 -10.54 4.69
CA PHE A 457 -41.96 -11.17 3.39
C PHE A 457 -42.06 -10.11 2.29
N PHE A 458 -41.26 -10.26 1.23
CA PHE A 458 -41.19 -9.27 0.16
C PHE A 458 -40.91 -9.84 -1.24
N LYS A 459 -41.17 -9.02 -2.26
CA LYS A 459 -40.79 -9.27 -3.65
C LYS A 459 -39.42 -8.67 -3.93
N LYS A 460 -38.51 -9.44 -4.54
CA LYS A 460 -37.12 -8.99 -4.83
C LYS A 460 -37.11 -7.66 -5.58
N GLU A 461 -37.97 -7.49 -6.57
CA GLU A 461 -38.11 -6.28 -7.40
C GLU A 461 -38.44 -5.02 -6.58
N THR A 462 -39.12 -5.17 -5.44
CA THR A 462 -39.46 -4.03 -4.56
C THR A 462 -38.32 -3.62 -3.63
N ARG A 463 -37.29 -4.46 -3.48
CA ARG A 463 -36.14 -4.26 -2.58
C ARG A 463 -34.81 -4.11 -3.31
N SER A 464 -34.69 -4.58 -4.56
CA SER A 464 -33.50 -4.37 -5.41
C SER A 464 -33.71 -3.13 -6.26
N ILE A 465 -32.87 -2.11 -6.05
CA ILE A 465 -33.00 -0.80 -6.71
C ILE A 465 -31.71 -0.52 -7.45
N GLN A 466 -31.82 -0.21 -8.73
CA GLN A 466 -30.67 0.14 -9.55
C GLN A 466 -30.41 1.63 -9.47
N LEU A 467 -29.18 2.00 -9.12
CA LEU A 467 -28.74 3.38 -9.00
C LEU A 467 -27.42 3.56 -9.77
N PRO A 468 -27.46 4.13 -10.99
CA PRO A 468 -26.24 4.42 -11.73
C PRO A 468 -25.42 5.50 -11.02
N VAL A 469 -24.10 5.25 -10.91
CA VAL A 469 -23.19 6.25 -10.35
C VAL A 469 -23.04 7.46 -11.29
N THR A 470 -22.63 8.59 -10.73
CA THR A 470 -22.37 9.81 -11.49
C THR A 470 -21.12 9.68 -12.35
N HIS A 471 -21.09 10.38 -13.49
CA HIS A 471 -19.92 10.38 -14.37
C HIS A 471 -18.72 11.10 -13.70
N LEU A 472 -17.49 10.67 -14.01
CA LEU A 472 -16.27 11.26 -13.46
C LEU A 472 -16.12 12.75 -13.82
N PHE A 473 -16.34 13.10 -15.10
CA PHE A 473 -16.30 14.49 -15.59
C PHE A 473 -17.46 15.38 -15.13
N SER A 474 -18.31 14.90 -14.21
CA SER A 474 -19.26 15.80 -13.54
C SER A 474 -18.57 16.75 -12.55
N PHE A 475 -17.33 16.47 -12.15
CA PHE A 475 -16.57 17.23 -11.14
C PHE A 475 -17.36 17.46 -9.83
N GLY A 476 -18.29 16.55 -9.50
CA GLY A 476 -19.15 16.69 -8.34
C GLY A 476 -20.25 17.75 -8.48
N LEU A 477 -20.54 18.23 -9.69
CA LEU A 477 -21.65 19.15 -9.96
C LEU A 477 -22.98 18.41 -10.15
N SER A 478 -22.95 17.13 -10.54
CA SER A 478 -24.14 16.30 -10.67
C SER A 478 -24.29 15.32 -9.50
N SER A 479 -25.54 14.93 -9.22
CA SER A 479 -25.88 13.89 -8.26
C SER A 479 -26.99 13.01 -8.83
N ARG A 480 -27.04 11.76 -8.39
CA ARG A 480 -28.14 10.82 -8.66
C ARG A 480 -28.79 10.47 -7.34
N LYS A 481 -30.12 10.53 -7.29
CA LYS A 481 -30.88 10.28 -6.07
C LYS A 481 -31.98 9.25 -6.29
N VAL A 482 -32.27 8.47 -5.27
CA VAL A 482 -33.41 7.56 -5.23
C VAL A 482 -34.09 7.64 -3.87
N ILE A 483 -35.42 7.70 -3.88
CA ILE A 483 -36.25 7.69 -2.68
C ILE A 483 -36.80 6.28 -2.51
N LEU A 484 -36.63 5.70 -1.33
CA LEU A 484 -37.15 4.39 -0.98
C LEU A 484 -38.62 4.56 -0.57
N ASN A 485 -39.53 4.33 -1.52
CA ASN A 485 -40.97 4.64 -1.36
C ASN A 485 -41.73 3.66 -0.47
N THR A 486 -41.21 2.45 -0.28
CA THR A 486 -41.79 1.44 0.60
C THR A 486 -41.13 1.54 1.97
N SER A 487 -41.86 1.24 3.05
CA SER A 487 -41.24 0.91 4.34
C SER A 487 -40.80 -0.56 4.32
N GLY A 488 -39.58 -0.85 4.74
CA GLY A 488 -39.01 -2.19 4.65
C GLY A 488 -37.80 -2.32 5.56
N LEU A 489 -37.52 -3.54 5.97
CA LEU A 489 -36.41 -3.84 6.87
C LEU A 489 -35.08 -4.01 6.14
N PHE A 490 -35.14 -4.27 4.82
CA PHE A 490 -33.97 -4.55 4.01
C PHE A 490 -34.10 -3.99 2.59
N TYR A 491 -33.06 -3.31 2.11
CA TYR A 491 -32.91 -2.86 0.72
C TYR A 491 -31.55 -3.25 0.16
N ASN A 492 -31.53 -3.49 -1.14
CA ASN A 492 -30.32 -3.76 -1.91
C ASN A 492 -30.21 -2.72 -3.04
N ILE A 493 -29.27 -1.80 -2.93
CA ILE A 493 -29.02 -0.80 -3.98
C ILE A 493 -27.84 -1.23 -4.83
N GLU A 494 -28.10 -1.50 -6.12
CA GLU A 494 -27.12 -1.89 -7.12
C GLU A 494 -26.46 -0.64 -7.71
N LEU A 495 -25.18 -0.42 -7.40
CA LEU A 495 -24.40 0.71 -7.89
C LEU A 495 -23.88 0.45 -9.31
N LEU A 496 -24.68 0.76 -10.32
CA LEU A 496 -24.32 0.50 -11.72
C LEU A 496 -23.13 1.37 -12.17
N ASN A 497 -22.27 0.82 -13.03
CA ASN A 497 -21.07 1.45 -13.59
C ASN A 497 -19.99 1.79 -12.55
N PHE A 498 -20.00 1.14 -11.39
CA PHE A 498 -18.95 1.26 -10.37
C PHE A 498 -18.06 0.01 -10.35
N GLY A 499 -16.89 0.12 -10.97
CA GLY A 499 -15.95 -1.01 -11.09
C GLY A 499 -14.49 -0.59 -11.23
N GLN A 500 -14.18 0.70 -11.25
CA GLN A 500 -12.82 1.20 -11.50
C GLN A 500 -12.21 1.83 -10.24
N ILE A 501 -10.93 1.61 -9.99
CA ILE A 501 -10.24 2.07 -8.76
C ILE A 501 -10.13 3.60 -8.63
N TYR A 502 -10.13 4.33 -9.75
CA TYR A 502 -10.11 5.80 -9.75
C TYR A 502 -11.46 6.41 -9.37
N GLN A 503 -12.55 5.64 -9.42
CA GLN A 503 -13.87 6.14 -9.07
C GLN A 503 -13.96 6.33 -7.56
N ALA A 504 -14.42 7.50 -7.15
CA ALA A 504 -14.72 7.79 -5.76
C ALA A 504 -16.00 8.64 -5.65
N PHE A 505 -16.87 8.21 -4.74
CA PHE A 505 -18.19 8.79 -4.54
C PHE A 505 -18.45 9.05 -3.06
N LYS A 506 -19.32 10.01 -2.79
CA LYS A 506 -19.94 10.21 -1.49
C LYS A 506 -21.41 9.84 -1.60
N ILE A 507 -21.82 8.82 -0.86
CA ILE A 507 -23.22 8.42 -0.74
C ILE A 507 -23.78 9.07 0.51
N ASN A 508 -24.79 9.91 0.35
CA ASN A 508 -25.53 10.49 1.47
C ASN A 508 -26.84 9.71 1.62
N VAL A 509 -27.05 9.11 2.78
CA VAL A 509 -28.29 8.44 3.18
C VAL A 509 -29.00 9.33 4.20
N VAL A 510 -30.13 9.90 3.79
CA VAL A 510 -30.98 10.73 4.65
C VAL A 510 -32.18 9.92 5.07
N SER A 511 -32.45 9.86 6.37
CA SER A 511 -33.59 9.14 6.95
C SER A 511 -34.55 10.10 7.62
N LYS A 512 -35.84 9.92 7.36
CA LYS A 512 -36.95 10.70 7.94
C LYS A 512 -37.95 9.74 8.57
N CYS A 513 -38.15 9.83 9.87
CA CYS A 513 -38.99 8.89 10.63
C CYS A 513 -40.16 9.63 11.27
N SER A 514 -41.34 8.99 11.29
CA SER A 514 -42.55 9.58 11.87
C SER A 514 -42.75 9.09 13.31
N GLY A 515 -42.79 10.02 14.28
CA GLY A 515 -43.29 9.72 15.63
C GLY A 515 -42.36 8.94 16.58
N VAL A 516 -41.06 8.82 16.28
CA VAL A 516 -40.11 8.06 17.11
C VAL A 516 -39.46 8.95 18.19
N LYS A 517 -39.56 8.55 19.47
CA LYS A 517 -38.90 9.23 20.62
C LYS A 517 -37.51 8.67 20.96
N GLU A 518 -37.18 7.46 20.51
CA GLU A 518 -35.90 6.78 20.74
C GLU A 518 -35.11 6.64 19.44
N GLU A 519 -33.78 6.70 19.52
CA GLU A 519 -32.91 6.50 18.36
C GLU A 519 -32.94 5.04 17.91
N ILE A 520 -33.27 4.79 16.63
CA ILE A 520 -33.26 3.44 16.05
C ILE A 520 -31.95 3.23 15.28
N THR A 521 -31.32 2.08 15.47
CA THR A 521 -30.07 1.77 14.76
C THR A 521 -30.35 1.16 13.38
N SER A 522 -29.84 1.81 12.33
CA SER A 522 -29.77 1.28 10.96
C SER A 522 -28.33 0.95 10.58
N ILE A 523 -28.14 -0.05 9.72
CA ILE A 523 -26.82 -0.51 9.27
C ILE A 523 -26.75 -0.43 7.75
N TYR A 524 -25.71 0.22 7.23
CA TYR A 524 -25.43 0.32 5.81
C TYR A 524 -24.15 -0.44 5.50
N LYS A 525 -24.25 -1.52 4.74
CA LYS A 525 -23.13 -2.37 4.33
C LYS A 525 -22.85 -2.15 2.85
N LEU A 526 -21.69 -1.59 2.52
CA LEU A 526 -21.15 -1.62 1.17
C LEU A 526 -20.52 -3.00 0.96
N HIS A 527 -21.04 -3.76 0.02
CA HIS A 527 -20.58 -5.10 -0.31
C HIS A 527 -19.96 -5.13 -1.71
N ILE A 528 -18.71 -5.61 -1.79
CA ILE A 528 -17.95 -5.71 -3.04
C ILE A 528 -17.75 -7.20 -3.38
N PRO A 529 -18.54 -7.77 -4.32
CA PRO A 529 -18.61 -9.21 -4.53
C PRO A 529 -17.28 -9.86 -4.96
N TRP A 530 -16.44 -9.13 -5.68
CA TRP A 530 -15.21 -9.67 -6.28
C TRP A 530 -13.97 -9.57 -5.39
N SER A 531 -14.03 -8.84 -4.27
CA SER A 531 -12.84 -8.52 -3.48
C SER A 531 -13.00 -8.61 -1.96
N TYR A 532 -14.17 -8.91 -1.41
CA TYR A 532 -14.37 -8.99 0.07
C TYR A 532 -13.87 -7.74 0.82
N GLU A 533 -13.99 -6.56 0.18
CA GLU A 533 -13.61 -5.26 0.73
C GLU A 533 -14.81 -4.57 1.41
N ASP A 534 -15.70 -5.37 1.99
CA ASP A 534 -16.94 -4.89 2.58
C ASP A 534 -16.65 -3.86 3.68
N SER A 535 -17.48 -2.82 3.75
CA SER A 535 -17.44 -1.82 4.81
C SER A 535 -18.83 -1.61 5.39
N LEU A 536 -18.88 -1.36 6.71
CA LEU A 536 -20.13 -1.16 7.43
C LEU A 536 -20.16 0.23 8.06
N THR A 537 -21.28 0.91 7.90
CA THR A 537 -21.60 2.17 8.59
C THR A 537 -22.83 1.95 9.45
N ILE A 538 -22.71 2.25 10.74
CA ILE A 538 -23.82 2.22 11.69
C ILE A 538 -24.34 3.65 11.84
N ALA A 539 -25.66 3.83 11.77
CA ALA A 539 -26.31 5.12 11.90
C ALA A 539 -27.43 5.05 12.93
N GLN A 540 -27.48 6.04 13.83
CA GLN A 540 -28.65 6.30 14.66
C GLN A 540 -29.63 7.15 13.86
N VAL A 541 -30.89 6.73 13.75
CA VAL A 541 -31.89 7.26 12.82
C VAL A 541 -33.01 7.92 13.63
N PRO A 542 -33.50 9.13 13.26
CA PRO A 542 -33.24 9.88 12.02
C PRO A 542 -31.86 10.55 11.95
N SER A 543 -31.19 10.40 10.80
CA SER A 543 -29.89 11.01 10.53
C SER A 543 -29.64 11.23 9.04
N ALA A 544 -28.66 12.10 8.77
CA ALA A 544 -28.02 12.27 7.46
C ALA A 544 -26.60 11.69 7.52
N THR A 545 -26.45 10.45 7.07
CA THR A 545 -25.18 9.72 7.12
C THR A 545 -24.47 9.80 5.77
N ALA A 546 -23.18 10.15 5.78
CA ALA A 546 -22.35 10.17 4.58
C ALA A 546 -21.35 9.01 4.57
N ILE A 547 -21.30 8.27 3.47
CA ILE A 547 -20.46 7.10 3.27
C ILE A 547 -19.51 7.39 2.10
N SER A 548 -18.21 7.24 2.33
CA SER A 548 -17.22 7.30 1.25
C SER A 548 -17.15 5.95 0.54
N VAL A 549 -17.27 5.97 -0.78
CA VAL A 549 -17.33 4.78 -1.61
C VAL A 549 -16.24 4.86 -2.66
N LYS A 550 -15.26 3.96 -2.54
CA LYS A 550 -14.07 3.85 -3.37
C LYS A 550 -13.54 2.41 -3.32
N LEU A 551 -12.77 1.99 -4.32
CA LEU A 551 -12.27 0.61 -4.45
C LEU A 551 -10.76 0.53 -4.20
N HIS A 552 -10.29 -0.59 -3.66
CA HIS A 552 -8.86 -0.97 -3.67
C HIS A 552 -8.56 -1.94 -4.81
N ILE A 553 -9.55 -2.75 -5.23
CA ILE A 553 -9.46 -3.68 -6.36
C ILE A 553 -10.57 -3.38 -7.38
N ALA A 554 -10.17 -3.18 -8.63
CA ALA A 554 -11.11 -3.01 -9.74
C ALA A 554 -11.86 -4.31 -10.04
N GLN A 555 -13.06 -4.15 -10.57
CA GLN A 555 -13.87 -5.26 -11.07
C GLN A 555 -13.08 -6.02 -12.16
N PRO A 556 -12.91 -7.34 -12.04
CA PRO A 556 -12.28 -8.14 -13.08
C PRO A 556 -13.07 -8.08 -14.39
N GLU A 557 -12.39 -8.10 -15.54
CA GLU A 557 -13.05 -7.94 -16.86
C GLU A 557 -14.14 -8.99 -17.16
N ASN A 558 -14.01 -10.21 -16.63
CA ASN A 558 -14.96 -11.31 -16.82
C ASN A 558 -16.00 -11.42 -15.70
N ASP A 559 -16.05 -10.46 -14.78
CA ASP A 559 -16.96 -10.48 -13.64
C ASP A 559 -18.19 -9.62 -13.91
N SER A 560 -19.39 -10.21 -13.85
CA SER A 560 -20.67 -9.52 -14.07
C SER A 560 -21.34 -9.03 -12.78
N HIS A 561 -20.74 -9.26 -11.62
CA HIS A 561 -21.30 -8.82 -10.35
C HIS A 561 -21.24 -7.29 -10.22
N VAL A 562 -22.16 -6.73 -9.43
CA VAL A 562 -22.27 -5.28 -9.20
C VAL A 562 -22.02 -4.99 -7.73
N ALA A 563 -21.36 -3.87 -7.42
CA ALA A 563 -21.22 -3.39 -6.06
C ALA A 563 -22.58 -3.06 -5.43
N LEU A 564 -22.82 -3.52 -4.20
CA LEU A 564 -24.12 -3.42 -3.54
C LEU A 564 -24.04 -2.56 -2.28
N LEU A 565 -24.95 -1.61 -2.13
CA LEU A 565 -25.22 -0.98 -0.83
C LEU A 565 -26.43 -1.69 -0.21
N LYS A 566 -26.16 -2.61 0.71
CA LYS A 566 -27.17 -3.31 1.52
C LYS A 566 -27.55 -2.42 2.70
N MET A 567 -28.82 -2.08 2.81
CA MET A 567 -29.35 -1.25 3.89
C MET A 567 -30.26 -2.09 4.76
N TYR A 568 -29.90 -2.21 6.03
CA TYR A 568 -30.71 -2.82 7.09
C TYR A 568 -31.35 -1.67 7.85
N THR A 569 -32.65 -1.50 7.65
CA THR A 569 -33.39 -0.25 7.95
C THR A 569 -34.53 -0.48 8.91
N SER A 570 -34.97 0.59 9.57
CA SER A 570 -36.25 0.60 10.29
C SER A 570 -37.45 0.74 9.35
N SER A 571 -38.55 0.04 9.66
CA SER A 571 -39.83 0.13 8.95
C SER A 571 -40.53 1.49 9.09
N ASP A 572 -40.20 2.27 10.11
CA ASP A 572 -40.93 3.51 10.45
C ASP A 572 -40.33 4.76 9.78
N CYS A 573 -39.33 4.54 8.93
CA CYS A 573 -38.54 5.59 8.31
C CYS A 573 -38.57 5.50 6.79
N GLN A 574 -38.62 6.67 6.15
CA GLN A 574 -38.37 6.84 4.73
C GLN A 574 -36.91 7.22 4.50
N TYR A 575 -36.28 6.62 3.49
CA TYR A 575 -34.87 6.84 3.19
C TYR A 575 -34.71 7.46 1.80
N GLU A 576 -33.79 8.41 1.70
CA GLU A 576 -33.32 9.00 0.46
C GLU A 576 -31.82 8.74 0.32
N VAL A 577 -31.41 8.13 -0.79
CA VAL A 577 -30.01 7.80 -1.09
C VAL A 577 -29.55 8.65 -2.26
N THR A 578 -28.51 9.45 -2.03
CA THR A 578 -27.91 10.34 -3.04
C THR A 578 -26.46 9.96 -3.27
N VAL A 579 -26.07 9.69 -4.52
CA VAL A 579 -24.70 9.43 -4.95
C VAL A 579 -24.14 10.67 -5.64
N LYS A 580 -22.98 11.12 -5.20
CA LYS A 580 -22.26 12.28 -5.75
C LYS A 580 -20.79 11.95 -5.99
N THR A 581 -20.24 12.36 -7.13
CA THR A 581 -18.80 12.25 -7.41
C THR A 581 -17.99 13.08 -6.42
N SER A 582 -16.95 12.48 -5.83
CA SER A 582 -16.02 13.18 -4.94
C SER A 582 -14.68 13.43 -5.62
N PHE A 583 -14.50 14.64 -6.16
CA PHE A 583 -13.31 14.97 -6.93
C PHE A 583 -12.01 14.94 -6.12
N SER A 584 -12.05 15.38 -4.86
CA SER A 584 -10.88 15.27 -3.96
C SER A 584 -10.48 13.81 -3.72
N GLN A 585 -11.45 12.92 -3.54
CA GLN A 585 -11.19 11.48 -3.34
C GLN A 585 -10.72 10.79 -4.63
N ILE A 586 -11.19 11.21 -5.81
CA ILE A 586 -10.66 10.75 -7.10
C ILE A 586 -9.17 11.10 -7.20
N LEU A 587 -8.82 12.33 -6.86
CA LEU A 587 -7.43 12.76 -6.87
C LEU A 587 -6.59 12.02 -5.84
N GLY A 588 -7.17 11.75 -4.66
CA GLY A 588 -6.63 10.84 -3.67
C GLY A 588 -6.38 9.44 -4.22
N GLN A 589 -7.27 8.88 -5.05
CA GLN A 589 -7.04 7.60 -5.71
C GLN A 589 -5.92 7.64 -6.73
N VAL A 590 -5.80 8.71 -7.52
CA VAL A 590 -4.67 8.89 -8.45
C VAL A 590 -3.35 8.88 -7.68
N VAL A 591 -3.26 9.64 -6.57
CA VAL A 591 -2.05 9.66 -5.72
C VAL A 591 -1.81 8.31 -5.03
N ARG A 592 -2.85 7.66 -4.53
CA ARG A 592 -2.76 6.36 -3.83
C ARG A 592 -2.21 5.25 -4.73
N PHE A 593 -2.63 5.19 -5.98
CA PHE A 593 -2.23 4.13 -6.92
C PHE A 593 -0.99 4.48 -7.76
N HIS A 594 -0.77 5.76 -8.08
CA HIS A 594 0.28 6.18 -9.00
C HIS A 594 1.26 7.22 -8.45
N GLY A 595 1.11 7.66 -7.20
CA GLY A 595 2.04 8.60 -6.58
C GLY A 595 3.49 8.11 -6.60
N GLY A 596 3.71 6.78 -6.55
CA GLY A 596 5.03 6.18 -6.70
C GLY A 596 5.69 6.41 -8.06
N ALA A 597 4.93 6.69 -9.12
CA ALA A 597 5.46 6.97 -10.45
C ALA A 597 5.89 8.45 -10.62
N LEU A 598 5.42 9.35 -9.74
CA LEU A 598 5.67 10.79 -9.86
C LEU A 598 7.15 11.17 -10.03
N PRO A 599 8.13 10.57 -9.31
CA PRO A 599 9.54 10.88 -9.50
C PRO A 599 10.03 10.69 -10.94
N ALA A 600 9.53 9.67 -11.65
CA ALA A 600 9.87 9.44 -13.06
C ALA A 600 9.39 10.60 -13.95
N TYR A 601 8.18 11.11 -13.71
CA TYR A 601 7.64 12.27 -14.42
C TYR A 601 8.41 13.56 -14.11
N VAL A 602 8.82 13.77 -12.85
CA VAL A 602 9.67 14.92 -12.50
C VAL A 602 10.98 14.88 -13.27
N ILE A 603 11.66 13.74 -13.25
CA ILE A 603 12.98 13.56 -13.88
C ILE A 603 12.87 13.66 -15.41
N SER A 604 11.81 13.10 -16.00
CA SER A 604 11.49 13.25 -17.43
C SER A 604 11.36 14.74 -17.81
N SER A 605 10.59 15.54 -17.06
CA SER A 605 10.46 16.97 -17.30
C SER A 605 11.79 17.73 -17.15
N ILE A 606 12.62 17.39 -16.17
CA ILE A 606 13.95 17.99 -16.01
C ILE A 606 14.87 17.61 -17.18
N LEU A 607 14.85 16.37 -17.65
CA LEU A 607 15.64 15.91 -18.82
C LEU A 607 15.25 16.64 -20.11
N LEU A 608 13.95 16.89 -20.34
CA LEU A 608 13.48 17.67 -21.47
C LEU A 608 13.99 19.12 -21.42
N ALA A 609 13.90 19.76 -20.25
CA ALA A 609 14.44 21.11 -20.04
C ALA A 609 15.96 21.16 -20.29
N TYR A 610 16.69 20.15 -19.80
CA TYR A 610 18.13 20.00 -19.98
C TYR A 610 18.53 19.82 -21.45
N GLY A 611 17.82 18.98 -22.21
CA GLY A 611 18.02 18.84 -23.65
C GLY A 611 17.77 20.15 -24.40
N GLY A 612 16.72 20.88 -24.02
CA GLY A 612 16.47 22.22 -24.54
C GLY A 612 17.61 23.20 -24.29
N GLN A 613 18.17 23.21 -23.07
CA GLN A 613 19.30 24.08 -22.75
C GLN A 613 20.54 23.74 -23.57
N LEU A 614 20.85 22.45 -23.76
CA LEU A 614 21.95 22.00 -24.62
C LEU A 614 21.73 22.39 -26.09
N TYR A 615 20.50 22.26 -26.59
CA TYR A 615 20.15 22.67 -27.94
C TYR A 615 20.20 24.18 -28.14
N SER A 616 19.77 24.96 -27.15
CA SER A 616 19.92 26.42 -27.15
C SER A 616 21.39 26.81 -27.19
N LEU A 617 22.23 26.18 -26.36
CA LEU A 617 23.67 26.44 -26.35
C LEU A 617 24.30 26.16 -27.72
N PHE A 618 23.88 25.08 -28.40
CA PHE A 618 24.31 24.75 -29.75
C PHE A 618 23.82 25.75 -30.81
N SER A 619 22.54 26.15 -30.76
CA SER A 619 21.90 26.91 -31.84
C SER A 619 22.06 28.42 -31.72
N THR A 620 21.95 28.96 -30.51
CA THR A 620 22.02 30.42 -30.24
C THR A 620 23.33 30.84 -29.58
N GLY A 621 24.16 29.88 -29.17
CA GLY A 621 25.39 30.15 -28.43
C GLY A 621 25.16 30.51 -26.96
N HIS A 622 23.92 30.49 -26.46
CA HIS A 622 23.58 30.86 -25.08
C HIS A 622 22.71 29.82 -24.38
N CYS A 623 22.92 29.67 -23.08
CA CYS A 623 22.11 28.80 -22.23
C CYS A 623 20.94 29.59 -21.63
N LEU A 624 19.72 29.20 -21.99
CA LEU A 624 18.50 29.82 -21.45
C LEU A 624 18.24 29.40 -20.00
N GLU A 625 17.42 30.18 -19.30
CA GLU A 625 17.01 29.89 -17.93
C GLU A 625 16.20 28.58 -17.83
N TYR A 626 16.44 27.84 -16.75
CA TYR A 626 15.80 26.55 -16.49
C TYR A 626 14.26 26.62 -16.53
N ALA A 627 13.66 27.61 -15.86
CA ALA A 627 12.20 27.76 -15.80
C ALA A 627 11.57 28.01 -17.18
N THR A 628 12.20 28.86 -17.98
CA THR A 628 11.77 29.16 -19.36
C THR A 628 11.88 27.92 -20.24
N MET A 629 12.95 27.15 -20.10
CA MET A 629 13.16 25.96 -20.91
C MET A 629 12.27 24.79 -20.48
N LEU A 630 11.97 24.67 -19.18
CA LEU A 630 10.98 23.73 -18.66
C LEU A 630 9.59 24.02 -19.25
N ASP A 631 9.14 25.28 -19.22
CA ASP A 631 7.84 25.65 -19.78
C ASP A 631 7.75 25.40 -21.29
N LYS A 632 8.86 25.63 -22.03
CA LYS A 632 8.90 25.39 -23.47
C LYS A 632 8.94 23.90 -23.83
N GLU A 633 9.80 23.12 -23.17
CA GLU A 633 10.16 21.77 -23.60
C GLU A 633 9.40 20.65 -22.90
N ALA A 634 9.01 20.83 -21.63
CA ALA A 634 8.30 19.80 -20.87
C ALA A 634 6.82 19.76 -21.26
N LYS A 635 6.54 19.13 -22.40
CA LYS A 635 5.19 18.95 -22.93
C LYS A 635 4.83 17.46 -23.01
N PRO A 636 3.63 17.05 -22.56
CA PRO A 636 3.24 15.64 -22.48
C PRO A 636 3.24 14.97 -23.86
N TYR A 637 2.91 15.70 -24.93
CA TYR A 637 2.91 15.17 -26.30
C TYR A 637 4.31 14.76 -26.82
N LYS A 638 5.40 15.18 -26.16
CA LYS A 638 6.76 14.73 -26.50
C LYS A 638 7.12 13.37 -25.90
N VAL A 639 6.31 12.87 -24.95
CA VAL A 639 6.64 11.68 -24.16
C VAL A 639 5.52 10.64 -24.22
N ASP A 640 4.34 10.98 -23.70
CA ASP A 640 3.24 10.02 -23.49
C ASP A 640 2.79 9.31 -24.78
N PRO A 641 2.66 9.99 -25.95
CA PRO A 641 2.26 9.32 -27.19
C PRO A 641 3.23 8.20 -27.60
N PHE A 642 4.53 8.36 -27.38
CA PHE A 642 5.52 7.32 -27.74
C PHE A 642 5.38 6.10 -26.84
N VAL A 643 5.19 6.29 -25.53
CA VAL A 643 4.97 5.19 -24.58
C VAL A 643 3.67 4.45 -24.91
N ILE A 644 2.60 5.20 -25.21
CA ILE A 644 1.30 4.64 -25.60
C ILE A 644 1.42 3.87 -26.94
N MET A 645 2.14 4.41 -27.92
CA MET A 645 2.36 3.76 -29.21
C MET A 645 3.15 2.45 -29.05
N VAL A 646 4.23 2.44 -28.26
CA VAL A 646 5.00 1.21 -27.99
C VAL A 646 4.12 0.17 -27.29
N LYS A 647 3.33 0.58 -26.30
CA LYS A 647 2.36 -0.31 -25.64
C LYS A 647 1.36 -0.90 -26.64
N PHE A 648 0.83 -0.08 -27.54
CA PHE A 648 -0.09 -0.53 -28.58
C PHE A 648 0.58 -1.53 -29.53
N LEU A 649 1.81 -1.24 -29.98
CA LEU A 649 2.60 -2.14 -30.81
C LEU A 649 2.90 -3.48 -30.12
N LEU A 650 3.16 -3.49 -28.81
CA LEU A 650 3.33 -4.72 -28.01
C LEU A 650 2.09 -5.61 -27.96
N GLY A 651 0.91 -5.08 -28.34
CA GLY A 651 -0.28 -5.89 -28.56
C GLY A 651 -0.19 -6.81 -29.80
N TYR A 652 0.75 -6.53 -30.73
CA TYR A 652 0.97 -7.33 -31.92
C TYR A 652 2.10 -8.33 -31.73
N LYS A 653 1.86 -9.59 -32.12
CA LYS A 653 2.79 -10.71 -31.93
C LYS A 653 4.18 -10.46 -32.54
N TRP A 654 4.26 -9.96 -33.77
CA TRP A 654 5.53 -9.71 -34.46
C TRP A 654 6.41 -8.69 -33.71
N PHE A 655 5.81 -7.65 -33.15
CA PHE A 655 6.54 -6.63 -32.40
C PHE A 655 6.93 -7.14 -31.02
N LYS A 656 6.07 -7.94 -30.38
CA LYS A 656 6.40 -8.61 -29.12
C LYS A 656 7.58 -9.58 -29.27
N GLU A 657 7.60 -10.41 -30.31
CA GLU A 657 8.72 -11.32 -30.59
C GLU A 657 10.02 -10.54 -30.85
N PHE A 658 9.95 -9.45 -31.61
CA PHE A 658 11.09 -8.55 -31.81
C PHE A 658 11.55 -7.90 -30.50
N TRP A 659 10.62 -7.48 -29.65
CA TRP A 659 10.91 -6.91 -28.33
C TRP A 659 11.62 -7.90 -27.41
N ASP A 660 11.12 -9.14 -27.37
CA ASP A 660 11.69 -10.23 -26.57
C ASP A 660 13.10 -10.61 -27.08
N MET A 661 13.34 -10.59 -28.40
CA MET A 661 14.66 -10.80 -29.01
C MET A 661 15.68 -9.74 -28.58
N LEU A 662 15.25 -8.50 -28.35
CA LEU A 662 16.10 -7.41 -27.84
C LEU A 662 16.39 -7.52 -26.33
N LEU A 663 15.83 -8.52 -25.63
CA LEU A 663 15.96 -8.72 -24.19
C LEU A 663 15.53 -7.48 -23.38
N LEU A 664 14.59 -6.70 -23.93
CA LEU A 664 14.05 -5.52 -23.27
C LEU A 664 13.09 -5.94 -22.15
N PRO A 665 13.11 -5.26 -20.99
CA PRO A 665 12.16 -5.54 -19.93
C PRO A 665 10.73 -5.19 -20.36
N GLU A 666 9.76 -5.74 -19.63
CA GLU A 666 8.37 -5.36 -19.81
C GLU A 666 8.18 -3.85 -19.56
N LEU A 667 7.32 -3.23 -20.37
CA LEU A 667 7.02 -1.80 -20.31
C LEU A 667 6.21 -1.48 -19.04
N ASP A 668 6.66 -0.51 -18.24
CA ASP A 668 6.00 -0.14 -16.97
C ASP A 668 4.55 0.36 -17.20
N ALA A 669 4.28 0.94 -18.38
CA ALA A 669 2.93 1.33 -18.76
C ALA A 669 1.95 0.15 -18.81
N ILE A 670 2.40 -1.06 -19.13
CA ILE A 670 1.57 -2.28 -19.09
C ILE A 670 1.22 -2.62 -17.65
N VAL A 671 2.21 -2.63 -16.76
CA VAL A 671 2.03 -2.87 -15.32
C VAL A 671 1.06 -1.86 -14.71
N LEU A 672 1.22 -0.57 -15.02
CA LEU A 672 0.34 0.50 -14.53
C LEU A 672 -1.08 0.44 -15.14
N THR A 673 -1.23 -0.03 -16.38
CA THR A 673 -2.55 -0.19 -17.01
C THR A 673 -3.29 -1.41 -16.47
N SER A 674 -2.58 -2.50 -16.17
CA SER A 674 -3.16 -3.74 -15.63
C SER A 674 -3.92 -3.53 -14.30
N GLN A 675 -3.70 -2.38 -13.66
CA GLN A 675 -4.42 -1.94 -12.46
C GLN A 675 -5.75 -1.22 -12.77
N SER A 676 -6.30 -1.35 -13.99
CA SER A 676 -7.63 -0.87 -14.41
C SER A 676 -7.79 0.66 -14.33
N MET A 677 -7.01 1.38 -15.15
CA MET A 677 -7.05 2.84 -15.25
C MET A 677 -7.18 3.32 -16.69
N CYS A 678 -7.80 4.49 -16.85
CA CYS A 678 -7.68 5.31 -18.06
C CYS A 678 -6.25 5.89 -18.13
N PHE A 679 -5.27 5.03 -18.49
CA PHE A 679 -3.84 5.34 -18.49
C PHE A 679 -3.48 6.68 -19.14
N PRO A 680 -4.07 7.10 -20.28
CA PRO A 680 -3.74 8.40 -20.88
C PRO A 680 -4.07 9.60 -19.98
N LEU A 681 -5.22 9.59 -19.29
CA LEU A 681 -5.63 10.70 -18.44
C LEU A 681 -4.76 10.78 -17.17
N VAL A 682 -4.43 9.62 -16.59
CA VAL A 682 -3.59 9.52 -15.40
C VAL A 682 -2.17 9.95 -15.71
N SER A 683 -1.60 9.47 -16.82
CA SER A 683 -0.28 9.87 -17.29
C SER A 683 -0.20 11.38 -17.50
N LEU A 684 -1.22 11.98 -18.11
CA LEU A 684 -1.31 13.43 -18.26
C LEU A 684 -1.29 14.15 -16.90
N ILE A 685 -2.12 13.73 -15.93
CA ILE A 685 -2.14 14.33 -14.59
C ILE A 685 -0.78 14.22 -13.90
N LEU A 686 -0.14 13.04 -13.97
CA LEU A 686 1.19 12.82 -13.39
C LEU A 686 2.27 13.64 -14.08
N PHE A 687 2.20 13.82 -15.41
CA PHE A 687 3.12 14.68 -16.15
C PHE A 687 2.98 16.15 -15.74
N LEU A 688 1.74 16.63 -15.56
CA LEU A 688 1.49 17.99 -15.08
C LEU A 688 2.00 18.19 -13.65
N PHE A 689 1.73 17.24 -12.75
CA PHE A 689 2.25 17.27 -11.37
C PHE A 689 3.78 17.15 -11.33
N GLY A 690 4.36 16.31 -12.19
CA GLY A 690 5.81 16.13 -12.30
C GLY A 690 6.49 17.40 -12.78
N THR A 691 5.95 18.04 -13.82
CA THR A 691 6.46 19.33 -14.35
C THR A 691 6.32 20.45 -13.32
N CYS A 692 5.21 20.50 -12.59
CA CYS A 692 5.01 21.46 -11.50
C CYS A 692 6.02 21.25 -10.37
N THR A 693 6.25 20.00 -9.96
CA THR A 693 7.25 19.66 -8.94
C THR A 693 8.67 19.99 -9.41
N ALA A 694 8.98 19.76 -10.69
CA ALA A 694 10.26 20.16 -11.30
C ALA A 694 10.46 21.69 -11.25
N TYR A 695 9.42 22.47 -11.57
CA TYR A 695 9.45 23.94 -11.53
C TYR A 695 9.78 24.46 -10.12
N TRP A 696 9.00 24.03 -9.11
CA TRP A 696 9.20 24.46 -7.73
C TRP A 696 10.51 23.92 -7.13
N GLY A 697 10.89 22.68 -7.46
CA GLY A 697 12.17 22.11 -7.06
C GLY A 697 13.37 22.87 -7.63
N GLY A 698 13.29 23.27 -8.91
CA GLY A 698 14.33 24.10 -9.54
C GLY A 698 14.43 25.50 -8.96
N LEU A 699 13.30 26.12 -8.62
CA LEU A 699 13.27 27.41 -7.93
C LEU A 699 13.92 27.31 -6.53
N LEU A 700 13.54 26.29 -5.76
CA LEU A 700 14.11 26.02 -4.43
C LEU A 700 15.62 25.77 -4.51
N SER A 701 16.08 24.97 -5.46
CA SER A 701 17.50 24.69 -5.71
C SER A 701 18.29 25.97 -6.02
N SER A 702 17.77 26.81 -6.94
CA SER A 702 18.38 28.10 -7.30
C SER A 702 18.45 29.06 -6.11
N MET A 703 17.39 29.16 -5.31
CA MET A 703 17.38 29.97 -4.09
C MET A 703 18.40 29.45 -3.06
N SER A 704 18.50 28.13 -2.90
CA SER A 704 19.43 27.49 -1.97
C SER A 704 20.89 27.78 -2.36
N VAL A 705 21.24 27.67 -3.65
CA VAL A 705 22.59 28.01 -4.14
C VAL A 705 22.92 29.49 -3.92
N ARG A 706 21.97 30.40 -4.16
CA ARG A 706 22.16 31.84 -3.91
C ARG A 706 22.36 32.15 -2.43
N LEU A 707 21.57 31.53 -1.54
CA LEU A 707 21.70 31.68 -0.08
C LEU A 707 23.06 31.16 0.41
N LEU A 708 23.45 29.95 0.00
CA LEU A 708 24.75 29.37 0.34
C LEU A 708 25.91 30.21 -0.23
N SER A 709 25.76 30.78 -1.42
CA SER A 709 26.75 31.68 -2.01
C SER A 709 26.88 32.98 -1.23
N SER A 710 25.76 33.56 -0.79
CA SER A 710 25.77 34.74 0.08
C SER A 710 26.47 34.45 1.41
N LEU A 711 26.18 33.30 2.03
CA LEU A 711 26.85 32.85 3.26
C LEU A 711 28.35 32.59 3.04
N TRP A 712 28.74 32.06 1.87
CA TRP A 712 30.14 31.88 1.53
C TRP A 712 30.86 33.22 1.40
N LEU A 713 30.23 34.21 0.77
CA LEU A 713 30.78 35.57 0.60
C LEU A 713 31.01 36.29 1.92
N THR A 714 30.19 36.02 2.95
CA THR A 714 30.41 36.58 4.30
C THR A 714 31.57 35.90 5.03
N LEU A 715 31.79 34.60 4.81
CA LEU A 715 32.85 33.83 5.45
C LEU A 715 34.23 34.03 4.79
N LYS A 716 34.28 34.13 3.46
CA LYS A 716 35.53 34.23 2.70
C LYS A 716 35.31 35.00 1.40
N ARG A 717 36.07 36.08 1.17
CA ARG A 717 36.08 36.79 -0.12
C ARG A 717 36.76 35.91 -1.17
N PRO A 718 36.04 35.39 -2.19
CA PRO A 718 36.65 34.59 -3.24
C PRO A 718 37.56 35.48 -4.10
N SER A 719 38.63 34.89 -4.63
CA SER A 719 39.47 35.52 -5.65
C SER A 719 38.73 35.68 -6.99
N GLU A 720 39.31 36.48 -7.88
CA GLU A 720 38.83 36.78 -9.25
C GLU A 720 38.32 35.54 -10.03
N LEU A 721 37.46 35.78 -11.03
CA LEU A 721 36.92 34.75 -11.93
C LEU A 721 38.05 33.81 -12.42
N PRO A 722 37.86 32.48 -12.49
CA PRO A 722 38.92 31.55 -12.91
C PRO A 722 39.56 31.99 -14.23
N LYS A 723 40.85 32.34 -14.19
CA LYS A 723 41.57 32.92 -15.34
C LYS A 723 41.93 31.88 -16.41
N ASP A 724 42.08 30.62 -16.01
CA ASP A 724 42.40 29.50 -16.89
C ASP A 724 41.30 28.43 -16.86
N ILE A 725 40.81 28.04 -18.03
CA ILE A 725 39.98 26.85 -18.23
C ILE A 725 40.91 25.62 -18.21
N LYS A 726 41.50 25.30 -17.05
CA LYS A 726 42.24 24.03 -16.90
C LYS A 726 41.24 22.89 -16.73
N ILE A 727 41.27 21.96 -17.68
CA ILE A 727 40.32 20.84 -17.82
C ILE A 727 40.34 19.92 -16.59
N ILE A 728 41.48 19.77 -15.89
CA ILE A 728 41.64 18.92 -14.71
C ILE A 728 42.66 19.55 -13.75
N SER A 729 42.29 19.78 -12.48
CA SER A 729 43.26 20.07 -11.41
C SER A 729 43.94 18.78 -10.94
N PRO A 730 45.23 18.79 -10.57
CA PRO A 730 45.96 17.58 -10.18
C PRO A 730 45.34 16.84 -8.98
N ASP A 731 44.60 17.54 -8.12
CA ASP A 731 43.95 16.97 -6.93
C ASP A 731 42.63 16.22 -7.25
N LEU A 732 42.01 16.51 -8.40
CA LEU A 732 40.72 15.93 -8.81
C LEU A 732 40.76 14.40 -9.02
N PRO A 733 41.74 13.81 -9.75
CA PRO A 733 41.81 12.35 -9.90
C PRO A 733 42.02 11.65 -8.56
N ILE A 734 42.81 12.25 -7.65
CA ILE A 734 43.06 11.70 -6.31
C ILE A 734 41.74 11.64 -5.52
N LEU A 735 41.00 12.75 -5.46
CA LEU A 735 39.69 12.79 -4.79
C LEU A 735 38.70 11.78 -5.39
N THR A 736 38.69 11.63 -6.72
CA THR A 736 37.84 10.68 -7.44
C THR A 736 38.16 9.24 -7.03
N VAL A 737 39.44 8.86 -6.99
CA VAL A 737 39.90 7.54 -6.54
C VAL A 737 39.52 7.29 -5.08
N VAL A 738 39.68 8.28 -4.19
CA VAL A 738 39.27 8.18 -2.78
C VAL A 738 37.78 7.91 -2.66
N LEU A 739 36.93 8.66 -3.37
CA LEU A 739 35.46 8.47 -3.34
C LEU A 739 35.04 7.09 -3.88
N ILE A 740 35.74 6.57 -4.90
CA ILE A 740 35.54 5.21 -5.40
C ILE A 740 35.92 4.16 -4.34
N ILE A 741 37.03 4.34 -3.62
CA ILE A 741 37.42 3.45 -2.51
C ILE A 741 36.39 3.50 -1.38
N VAL A 742 35.88 4.69 -1.03
CA VAL A 742 34.79 4.85 -0.06
C VAL A 742 33.56 4.06 -0.52
N SER A 743 33.12 4.20 -1.77
CA SER A 743 32.02 3.41 -2.36
C SER A 743 32.25 1.90 -2.24
N TRP A 744 33.48 1.42 -2.46
CA TRP A 744 33.80 -0.01 -2.41
C TRP A 744 33.83 -0.61 -0.99
N THR A 745 34.27 0.18 -0.01
CA THR A 745 34.51 -0.23 1.38
C THR A 745 33.30 -0.02 2.28
N THR A 746 32.42 0.94 1.95
CA THR A 746 31.26 1.33 2.77
C THR A 746 29.94 1.09 2.04
N CYS A 747 29.38 2.15 1.45
CA CYS A 747 28.10 2.19 0.74
C CYS A 747 28.21 3.16 -0.45
N GLY A 748 27.76 2.74 -1.63
CA GLY A 748 27.76 3.54 -2.85
C GLY A 748 26.88 4.79 -2.74
N ALA A 749 25.73 4.71 -2.04
CA ALA A 749 24.87 5.86 -1.81
C ALA A 749 25.56 6.95 -0.98
N PHE A 750 26.41 6.57 -0.01
CA PHE A 750 27.21 7.51 0.77
C PHE A 750 28.24 8.23 -0.10
N ALA A 751 28.95 7.49 -0.97
CA ALA A 751 29.90 8.08 -1.91
C ALA A 751 29.22 9.01 -2.93
N ILE A 752 28.02 8.65 -3.42
CA ILE A 752 27.21 9.51 -4.29
C ILE A 752 26.84 10.82 -3.56
N LEU A 753 26.40 10.75 -2.30
CA LEU A 753 26.06 11.93 -1.50
C LEU A 753 27.28 12.85 -1.30
N LEU A 754 28.44 12.30 -0.92
CA LEU A 754 29.67 13.09 -0.76
C LEU A 754 30.07 13.78 -2.07
N THR A 755 29.97 13.07 -3.19
CA THR A 755 30.27 13.60 -4.52
C THR A 755 29.29 14.72 -4.91
N TYR A 756 28.01 14.55 -4.61
CA TYR A 756 26.99 15.57 -4.83
C TYR A 756 27.27 16.83 -3.99
N LEU A 757 27.58 16.69 -2.71
CA LEU A 757 27.90 17.83 -1.83
C LEU A 757 29.13 18.60 -2.33
N TYR A 758 30.16 17.89 -2.76
CA TYR A 758 31.35 18.49 -3.38
C TYR A 758 31.00 19.25 -4.67
N TYR A 759 30.14 18.68 -5.51
CA TYR A 759 29.69 19.35 -6.73
C TYR A 759 28.86 20.60 -6.43
N VAL A 760 27.91 20.55 -5.49
CA VAL A 760 27.13 21.72 -5.06
C VAL A 760 28.05 22.81 -4.52
N PHE A 761 29.06 22.45 -3.72
CA PHE A 761 30.06 23.39 -3.23
C PHE A 761 30.80 24.12 -4.36
N LYS A 762 31.22 23.39 -5.42
CA LYS A 762 31.84 23.99 -6.62
C LYS A 762 30.93 25.00 -7.31
N ILE A 763 29.64 24.69 -7.44
CA ILE A 763 28.68 25.60 -8.08
C ILE A 763 28.37 26.82 -7.20
N VAL A 764 28.28 26.65 -5.89
CA VAL A 764 28.17 27.75 -4.92
C VAL A 764 29.37 28.69 -5.02
N HIS A 765 30.59 28.14 -5.16
CA HIS A 765 31.79 28.93 -5.39
C HIS A 765 31.72 29.70 -6.71
N LEU A 766 31.29 29.07 -7.80
CA LEU A 766 31.11 29.74 -9.10
C LEU A 766 30.11 30.91 -9.01
N GLN A 767 28.98 30.70 -8.34
CA GLN A 767 27.97 31.75 -8.08
C GLN A 767 28.56 32.93 -7.28
N ALA A 768 29.36 32.64 -6.25
CA ALA A 768 29.99 33.65 -5.41
C ALA A 768 31.03 34.48 -6.19
N SER A 769 31.86 33.83 -7.00
CA SER A 769 32.84 34.49 -7.87
C SER A 769 32.15 35.41 -8.89
N LEU A 770 31.06 34.93 -9.53
CA LEU A 770 30.30 35.73 -10.50
C LEU A 770 29.61 36.94 -9.84
N THR A 771 29.05 36.76 -8.64
CA THR A 771 28.41 37.84 -7.88
C THR A 771 29.44 38.91 -7.48
N THR A 772 30.63 38.49 -7.04
CA THR A 772 31.75 39.41 -6.72
C THR A 772 32.21 40.17 -7.95
N PHE A 773 32.35 39.50 -9.10
CA PHE A 773 32.73 40.11 -10.36
C PHE A 773 31.70 41.18 -10.81
N LYS A 774 30.40 40.84 -10.80
CA LYS A 774 29.33 41.80 -11.12
C LYS A 774 29.34 43.01 -10.18
N ASN A 775 29.46 42.77 -8.86
CA ASN A 775 29.52 43.84 -7.86
C ASN A 775 30.73 44.76 -8.08
N SER A 776 31.90 44.20 -8.42
CA SER A 776 33.11 44.98 -8.70
C SER A 776 33.00 45.87 -9.94
N GLN A 777 32.26 45.43 -10.98
CA GLN A 777 31.97 46.24 -12.17
C GLN A 777 30.99 47.38 -11.89
N THR A 778 29.97 47.17 -11.04
CA THR A 778 29.02 48.23 -10.64
C THR A 778 29.64 49.31 -9.76
N VAL A 779 30.70 49.01 -9.00
CA VAL A 779 31.35 49.97 -8.08
C VAL A 779 32.43 50.83 -8.77
N ASN A 780 32.96 50.42 -9.93
CA ASN A 780 34.03 51.15 -10.63
C ASN A 780 33.75 51.40 -12.14
N PRO A 781 32.80 52.28 -12.51
CA PRO A 781 32.60 52.64 -13.92
C PRO A 781 33.73 53.51 -14.50
N LYS A 782 34.53 54.19 -13.66
CA LYS A 782 35.44 55.27 -14.09
C LYS A 782 36.88 54.85 -14.42
N HIS A 783 37.32 53.64 -14.07
CA HIS A 783 38.70 53.20 -14.35
C HIS A 783 38.88 52.37 -15.64
N SER A 784 37.80 51.90 -16.26
CA SER A 784 37.85 51.05 -17.46
C SER A 784 38.26 51.79 -18.74
N ARG A 785 37.98 53.10 -18.88
CA ARG A 785 38.29 53.86 -20.11
C ARG A 785 39.75 54.28 -20.30
N ARG A 786 40.64 54.02 -19.32
CA ARG A 786 42.03 54.54 -19.38
C ARG A 786 43.09 53.48 -19.71
N SER A 787 42.78 52.17 -19.69
CA SER A 787 43.78 51.13 -19.99
C SER A 787 43.72 50.54 -21.40
N GLU A 788 42.73 50.89 -22.23
CA GLU A 788 42.64 50.37 -23.62
C GLU A 788 43.51 51.11 -24.65
N LYS A 789 44.22 52.19 -24.26
CA LYS A 789 45.07 52.96 -25.20
C LYS A 789 46.57 52.64 -25.19
N LYS A 790 47.03 51.64 -24.43
CA LYS A 790 48.46 51.26 -24.39
C LYS A 790 48.69 49.75 -24.39
N SER A 791 48.35 49.06 -25.48
CA SER A 791 48.97 47.76 -25.80
C SER A 791 48.79 47.38 -27.28
N ASN A 792 49.21 48.25 -28.20
CA ASN A 792 49.44 47.85 -29.59
C ASN A 792 50.95 47.94 -29.86
N HIS A 793 51.67 46.87 -29.57
CA HIS A 793 52.87 46.40 -30.29
C HIS A 793 53.44 45.17 -29.57
N HIS A 794 53.14 43.98 -30.10
CA HIS A 794 54.13 42.96 -30.49
C HIS A 794 53.38 41.71 -30.97
N LYS A 795 53.69 41.29 -32.20
CA LYS A 795 53.37 39.96 -32.73
C LYS A 795 54.31 38.96 -32.05
N ASP A 796 53.74 37.94 -31.41
CA ASP A 796 54.34 36.61 -31.39
C ASP A 796 53.28 35.53 -31.20
N SER A 797 53.44 34.45 -31.94
CA SER A 797 52.60 33.26 -32.01
C SER A 797 52.76 32.38 -30.77
N THR A 798 51.67 32.00 -30.10
CA THR A 798 51.46 30.73 -29.36
C THR A 798 50.15 30.74 -28.56
N VAL A 799 49.35 29.68 -28.72
CA VAL A 799 48.23 29.20 -27.88
C VAL A 799 47.14 30.24 -27.48
N HIS A 800 45.98 30.17 -28.13
CA HIS A 800 44.76 30.84 -27.66
C HIS A 800 44.32 30.29 -26.29
N HIS A 801 44.73 30.95 -25.20
CA HIS A 801 44.13 30.74 -23.89
C HIS A 801 42.70 31.31 -23.89
N LEU A 802 41.71 30.41 -23.91
CA LEU A 802 40.29 30.75 -23.85
C LEU A 802 39.98 31.35 -22.46
N ARG A 803 39.82 32.67 -22.36
CA ARG A 803 39.45 33.36 -21.11
C ARG A 803 37.94 33.23 -20.89
N LEU A 804 37.51 32.83 -19.69
CA LEU A 804 36.10 32.69 -19.34
C LEU A 804 35.43 34.07 -19.24
N SER A 805 34.42 34.33 -20.09
CA SER A 805 33.64 35.57 -20.03
C SER A 805 32.56 35.52 -18.94
N ALA A 806 32.07 36.68 -18.48
CA ALA A 806 30.98 36.74 -17.50
C ALA A 806 29.66 36.13 -18.04
N SER A 807 29.42 36.25 -19.35
CA SER A 807 28.28 35.61 -20.02
C SER A 807 28.43 34.09 -20.08
N ASP A 808 29.63 33.56 -20.34
CA ASP A 808 29.86 32.11 -20.33
C ASP A 808 29.76 31.53 -18.92
N ALA A 809 30.20 32.27 -17.90
CA ALA A 809 30.04 31.88 -16.50
C ALA A 809 28.56 31.84 -16.08
N GLU A 810 27.75 32.80 -16.52
CA GLU A 810 26.29 32.81 -16.30
C GLU A 810 25.61 31.63 -17.03
N ASP A 811 25.97 31.39 -18.29
CA ASP A 811 25.45 30.24 -19.05
C ASP A 811 25.83 28.90 -18.40
N SER A 812 27.07 28.80 -17.87
CA SER A 812 27.54 27.63 -17.13
C SER A 812 26.73 27.40 -15.86
N LEU A 813 26.50 28.47 -15.08
CA LEU A 813 25.68 28.39 -13.88
C LEU A 813 24.24 27.94 -14.20
N ARG A 814 23.62 28.46 -15.26
CA ARG A 814 22.27 28.06 -15.69
C ARG A 814 22.19 26.58 -16.05
N MET A 815 23.19 26.06 -16.75
CA MET A 815 23.28 24.63 -17.07
C MET A 815 23.51 23.78 -15.82
N HIS A 816 24.47 24.18 -14.96
CA HIS A 816 24.77 23.45 -13.73
C HIS A 816 23.60 23.44 -12.74
N SER A 817 22.76 24.48 -12.71
CA SER A 817 21.53 24.51 -11.92
C SER A 817 20.61 23.34 -12.29
N THR A 818 20.43 23.07 -13.60
CA THR A 818 19.65 21.93 -14.08
C THR A 818 20.32 20.59 -13.74
N VAL A 819 21.64 20.51 -13.87
CA VAL A 819 22.41 19.31 -13.46
C VAL A 819 22.26 19.04 -11.96
N ILE A 820 22.31 20.06 -11.09
CA ILE A 820 22.04 19.91 -9.66
C ILE A 820 20.64 19.32 -9.44
N ASN A 821 19.62 19.80 -10.14
CA ASN A 821 18.25 19.26 -10.00
C ASN A 821 18.17 17.78 -10.39
N LEU A 822 18.81 17.37 -11.49
CA LEU A 822 18.89 15.95 -11.88
C LEU A 822 19.60 15.10 -10.81
N LEU A 823 20.72 15.59 -10.28
CA LEU A 823 21.51 14.88 -9.28
C LEU A 823 20.81 14.81 -7.92
N THR A 824 20.07 15.85 -7.53
CA THR A 824 19.24 15.83 -6.32
C THR A 824 18.29 14.64 -6.36
N TRP A 825 17.65 14.37 -7.50
CA TRP A 825 16.79 13.19 -7.66
C TRP A 825 17.55 11.86 -7.62
N ILE A 826 18.76 11.77 -8.21
CA ILE A 826 19.60 10.57 -8.07
C ILE A 826 19.94 10.31 -6.60
N VAL A 827 20.31 11.36 -5.86
CA VAL A 827 20.62 11.29 -4.42
C VAL A 827 19.39 10.84 -3.65
N LEU A 828 18.21 11.44 -3.89
CA LEU A 828 16.94 11.06 -3.26
C LEU A 828 16.58 9.59 -3.52
N LEU A 829 16.74 9.09 -4.75
CA LEU A 829 16.51 7.69 -5.08
C LEU A 829 17.56 6.73 -4.47
N SER A 830 18.73 7.25 -4.07
CA SER A 830 19.79 6.48 -3.41
C SER A 830 19.69 6.49 -1.88
N MET A 831 18.94 7.43 -1.29
CA MET A 831 18.74 7.57 0.16
C MET A 831 18.27 6.28 0.87
N PRO A 832 17.35 5.46 0.31
CA PRO A 832 16.94 4.21 0.93
C PRO A 832 18.11 3.31 1.36
N SER A 833 19.11 3.16 0.49
CA SER A 833 20.30 2.35 0.76
C SER A 833 21.20 2.98 1.83
N LEU A 834 21.34 4.31 1.83
CA LEU A 834 22.10 5.04 2.83
C LEU A 834 21.48 4.91 4.23
N ILE A 835 20.16 5.13 4.33
CA ILE A 835 19.42 5.06 5.60
C ILE A 835 19.50 3.64 6.16
N TYR A 836 19.32 2.62 5.32
CA TYR A 836 19.45 1.22 5.72
C TYR A 836 20.86 0.91 6.25
N TRP A 837 21.90 1.35 5.53
CA TRP A 837 23.29 1.12 5.92
C TRP A 837 23.63 1.80 7.25
N LEU A 838 23.25 3.06 7.44
CA LEU A 838 23.48 3.80 8.70
C LEU A 838 22.84 3.09 9.89
N LYS A 839 21.62 2.56 9.75
CA LYS A 839 20.93 1.79 10.81
C LYS A 839 21.69 0.52 11.19
N ASN A 840 22.40 -0.11 10.25
CA ASN A 840 23.04 -1.41 10.43
C ASN A 840 24.57 -1.34 10.62
N LEU A 841 25.14 -0.13 10.72
CA LEU A 841 26.58 0.11 10.81
C LEU A 841 27.25 -0.65 11.97
N ARG A 842 26.53 -0.84 13.08
CA ARG A 842 26.99 -1.60 14.25
C ARG A 842 27.34 -3.06 13.93
N TYR A 843 26.66 -3.66 12.96
CA TYR A 843 26.82 -5.08 12.61
C TYR A 843 27.62 -5.28 11.32
N TYR A 844 27.45 -4.38 10.34
CA TYR A 844 28.08 -4.49 9.02
C TYR A 844 28.62 -3.12 8.61
N PHE A 845 29.94 -2.99 8.52
CA PHE A 845 30.59 -1.76 8.03
C PHE A 845 30.35 -1.53 6.53
N LYS A 846 30.27 -2.62 5.75
CA LYS A 846 30.03 -2.60 4.31
C LYS A 846 28.62 -3.04 3.99
N LEU A 847 27.91 -2.28 3.15
CA LEU A 847 26.62 -2.71 2.61
C LEU A 847 26.82 -3.83 1.59
N ASN A 848 26.17 -4.99 1.80
CA ASN A 848 26.28 -6.13 0.89
C ASN A 848 24.97 -6.94 0.86
N PRO A 849 24.29 -7.06 -0.29
CA PRO A 849 24.64 -6.44 -1.59
C PRO A 849 24.36 -4.94 -1.65
N ASP A 850 25.10 -4.18 -2.46
CA ASP A 850 24.89 -2.73 -2.59
C ASP A 850 24.28 -2.38 -3.96
N PRO A 851 23.02 -1.90 -4.03
CA PRO A 851 22.35 -1.58 -5.29
C PRO A 851 22.87 -0.29 -5.94
N CYS A 852 23.42 0.66 -5.16
CA CYS A 852 23.92 1.94 -5.66
C CYS A 852 25.38 1.84 -6.12
N LYS A 853 26.10 0.79 -5.72
CA LYS A 853 27.52 0.61 -6.04
C LYS A 853 27.82 0.70 -7.55
N PRO A 854 27.16 -0.04 -8.46
CA PRO A 854 27.46 0.06 -9.89
C PRO A 854 27.29 1.48 -10.45
N LEU A 855 26.24 2.18 -10.02
CA LEU A 855 25.99 3.58 -10.40
C LEU A 855 27.09 4.50 -9.88
N ALA A 856 27.49 4.35 -8.62
CA ALA A 856 28.53 5.17 -8.00
C ALA A 856 29.87 5.07 -8.75
N PHE A 857 30.24 3.87 -9.20
CA PHE A 857 31.49 3.66 -9.95
C PHE A 857 31.61 4.51 -11.22
N ILE A 858 30.48 4.80 -11.87
CA ILE A 858 30.45 5.52 -13.13
C ILE A 858 30.11 7.00 -12.90
N LEU A 859 29.16 7.28 -12.00
CA LEU A 859 28.72 8.64 -11.72
C LEU A 859 29.80 9.50 -11.06
N ILE A 860 30.63 8.93 -10.17
CA ILE A 860 31.66 9.69 -9.43
C ILE A 860 32.69 10.34 -10.40
N PRO A 861 33.32 9.60 -11.33
CA PRO A 861 34.19 10.20 -12.35
C PRO A 861 33.48 11.24 -13.23
N THR A 862 32.26 10.94 -13.69
CA THR A 862 31.50 11.86 -14.55
C THR A 862 31.23 13.18 -13.85
N MET A 863 30.85 13.13 -12.57
CA MET A 863 30.60 14.29 -11.73
C MET A 863 31.85 15.13 -11.47
N ALA A 864 32.98 14.49 -11.26
CA ALA A 864 34.26 15.17 -11.09
C ALA A 864 34.63 15.99 -12.34
N VAL A 865 34.42 15.43 -13.54
CA VAL A 865 34.64 16.15 -14.81
C VAL A 865 33.63 17.27 -15.00
N LEU A 866 32.33 16.99 -14.82
CA LEU A 866 31.27 18.00 -14.96
C LEU A 866 31.46 19.20 -14.04
N GLY A 867 31.91 18.99 -12.80
CA GLY A 867 32.10 20.07 -11.83
C GLY A 867 33.20 21.08 -12.20
N ASN A 868 34.03 20.77 -13.20
CA ASN A 868 35.07 21.68 -13.73
C ASN A 868 34.82 22.05 -15.21
N THR A 869 33.65 21.72 -15.74
CA THR A 869 33.23 22.02 -17.11
C THR A 869 32.65 23.43 -17.19
N TYR A 870 32.93 24.17 -18.26
CA TYR A 870 32.32 25.47 -18.53
C TYR A 870 31.67 25.46 -19.92
N THR A 871 30.59 26.21 -20.12
CA THR A 871 29.90 26.25 -21.43
C THR A 871 30.80 26.71 -22.57
N ALA A 872 31.83 27.51 -22.28
CA ALA A 872 32.83 27.92 -23.24
C ALA A 872 33.59 26.75 -23.90
N SER A 873 33.95 25.69 -23.14
CA SER A 873 34.62 24.50 -23.71
C SER A 873 33.65 23.63 -24.51
N ILE A 874 32.39 23.57 -24.10
CA ILE A 874 31.37 22.74 -24.74
C ILE A 874 30.94 23.30 -26.10
N LYS A 875 30.87 24.63 -26.25
CA LYS A 875 30.44 25.30 -27.49
C LYS A 875 31.24 24.85 -28.71
N SER A 876 32.54 24.59 -28.52
CA SER A 876 33.44 24.13 -29.59
C SER A 876 33.35 22.64 -29.89
N SER A 877 32.65 21.85 -29.07
CA SER A 877 32.58 20.40 -29.21
C SER A 877 31.73 19.97 -30.39
N LYS A 878 32.27 19.07 -31.22
CA LYS A 878 31.50 18.43 -32.31
C LYS A 878 30.41 17.50 -31.76
N LEU A 879 30.53 17.05 -30.51
CA LEU A 879 29.60 16.13 -29.87
C LEU A 879 28.35 16.85 -29.30
N LEU A 880 28.36 18.18 -29.21
CA LEU A 880 27.28 18.95 -28.58
C LEU A 880 25.92 18.74 -29.27
N LYS A 881 25.89 18.74 -30.62
CA LYS A 881 24.66 18.51 -31.39
C LYS A 881 24.04 17.17 -31.04
N THR A 882 24.84 16.11 -31.08
CA THR A 882 24.42 14.75 -30.72
C THR A 882 23.96 14.69 -29.27
N THR A 883 24.74 15.24 -28.35
CA THR A 883 24.43 15.28 -26.91
C THR A 883 23.12 16.00 -26.61
N SER A 884 22.76 17.05 -27.38
CA SER A 884 21.48 17.77 -27.22
C SER A 884 20.24 16.95 -27.63
N GLN A 885 20.40 15.91 -28.46
CA GLN A 885 19.29 15.09 -28.97
C GLN A 885 18.96 13.89 -28.07
N PHE A 886 19.91 13.40 -27.27
CA PHE A 886 19.71 12.24 -26.38
C PHE A 886 18.73 12.43 -25.21
N PRO A 887 18.58 13.61 -24.58
CA PRO A 887 17.69 13.76 -23.44
C PRO A 887 16.22 13.46 -23.73
N LEU A 888 15.73 13.70 -24.95
CA LEU A 888 14.35 13.40 -25.35
C LEU A 888 14.03 11.87 -25.33
N PRO A 889 14.73 11.00 -26.08
CA PRO A 889 14.48 9.56 -26.04
C PRO A 889 14.73 8.97 -24.65
N LEU A 890 15.64 9.54 -23.86
CA LEU A 890 15.86 9.11 -22.47
C LEU A 890 14.73 9.55 -21.54
N ALA A 891 14.12 10.73 -21.73
CA ALA A 891 12.92 11.13 -21.00
C ALA A 891 11.74 10.18 -21.30
N VAL A 892 11.58 9.75 -22.56
CA VAL A 892 10.64 8.67 -22.93
C VAL A 892 11.00 7.37 -22.21
N GLY A 893 12.28 7.00 -22.19
CA GLY A 893 12.79 5.82 -21.48
C GLY A 893 12.50 5.84 -19.97
N VAL A 894 12.62 7.00 -19.32
CA VAL A 894 12.30 7.18 -17.89
C VAL A 894 10.83 6.85 -17.62
N ILE A 895 9.90 7.32 -18.45
CA ILE A 895 8.47 7.01 -18.26
C ILE A 895 8.18 5.55 -18.62
N ALA A 896 8.79 5.05 -19.69
CA ALA A 896 8.60 3.69 -20.19
C ALA A 896 9.08 2.61 -19.21
N PHE A 897 10.18 2.85 -18.50
CA PHE A 897 10.87 1.81 -17.71
C PHE A 897 11.20 2.21 -16.27
N GLY A 898 10.89 3.44 -15.87
CA GLY A 898 11.16 3.95 -14.53
C GLY A 898 9.91 4.29 -13.71
N SER A 899 8.72 4.33 -14.31
CA SER A 899 7.47 4.72 -13.63
C SER A 899 7.00 3.68 -12.60
N ALA A 900 7.29 2.40 -12.83
CA ALA A 900 7.02 1.30 -11.92
C ALA A 900 8.31 0.64 -11.40
N HIS A 901 9.50 1.07 -11.84
CA HIS A 901 10.79 0.56 -11.38
C HIS A 901 11.79 1.70 -11.14
N LEU A 902 11.55 2.49 -10.09
CA LEU A 902 12.29 3.74 -9.82
C LEU A 902 13.82 3.56 -9.75
N TYR A 903 14.31 2.38 -9.32
CA TYR A 903 15.74 2.09 -9.28
C TYR A 903 16.44 2.15 -10.65
N ARG A 904 15.69 2.06 -11.77
CA ARG A 904 16.22 2.17 -13.14
C ARG A 904 16.41 3.63 -13.58
N VAL A 905 15.69 4.57 -12.97
CA VAL A 905 15.68 5.98 -13.40
C VAL A 905 17.07 6.63 -13.38
N PRO A 906 17.93 6.43 -12.35
CA PRO A 906 19.27 7.00 -12.35
C PRO A 906 20.13 6.60 -13.57
N CYS A 907 19.92 5.41 -14.14
CA CYS A 907 20.64 4.95 -15.33
C CYS A 907 20.35 5.85 -16.56
N PHE A 908 19.10 6.30 -16.73
CA PHE A 908 18.72 7.19 -17.82
C PHE A 908 19.27 8.61 -17.63
N VAL A 909 19.38 9.08 -16.39
CA VAL A 909 19.91 10.42 -16.08
C VAL A 909 21.43 10.48 -16.24
N PHE A 910 22.13 9.38 -15.94
CA PHE A 910 23.58 9.33 -16.04
C PHE A 910 24.09 9.45 -17.50
N ILE A 911 23.43 8.83 -18.47
CA ILE A 911 23.86 8.83 -19.89
C ILE A 911 24.07 10.26 -20.46
N PRO A 912 23.12 11.21 -20.36
CA PRO A 912 23.28 12.55 -20.92
C PRO A 912 24.26 13.40 -20.10
N LEU A 913 24.47 13.08 -18.81
CA LEU A 913 25.52 13.69 -18.00
C LEU A 913 26.91 13.21 -18.44
N LEU A 914 27.06 11.92 -18.76
CA LEU A 914 28.30 11.37 -19.31
C LEU A 914 28.62 12.00 -20.68
N LEU A 915 27.64 12.07 -21.59
CA LEU A 915 27.83 12.69 -22.91
C LEU A 915 28.23 14.16 -22.79
N HIS A 916 27.61 14.91 -21.87
CA HIS A 916 28.02 16.28 -21.56
C HIS A 916 29.47 16.33 -21.05
N ALA A 917 29.86 15.44 -20.13
CA ALA A 917 31.24 15.37 -19.65
C ALA A 917 32.24 15.11 -20.79
N LEU A 918 31.88 14.23 -21.75
CA LEU A 918 32.70 13.88 -22.91
C LEU A 918 32.87 15.03 -23.91
N CYS A 919 31.90 15.94 -24.03
CA CYS A 919 32.04 17.15 -24.86
C CYS A 919 33.23 18.05 -24.46
N ASN A 920 33.83 17.87 -23.28
CA ASN A 920 35.04 18.62 -22.91
C ASN A 920 36.32 18.10 -23.55
N PHE A 921 36.32 16.85 -24.02
CA PHE A 921 37.51 16.19 -24.57
C PHE A 921 37.48 16.11 -26.10
N MET A 922 36.32 16.34 -26.72
CA MET A 922 36.06 16.18 -28.16
C MET A 922 35.38 17.42 -28.72
#